data_AF-A0AAD2GTP2-F1
#
_entry.id   AF-A0AAD2GTP2-F1
#
_cell.length_a   1.000
_cell.length_b   1.000
_cell.length_c   1.000
_cell.angle_alpha   90.00
_cell.angle_beta   90.00
_cell.angle_gamma   90.00
#
_symmetry.space_group_name_H-M   'P 1'
#
loop_
_entity.id
_entity.type
_entity.pdbx_description
1 polymer ?
#
loop_
_entity_poly.entity_id
_entity_poly.type
_entity_poly.pdbx_seq_one_letter_code
_entity_poly.pdbx_strand_id
1 'polypeptide(L)'
;MSLYSSSSSTGGIIYTSPAPSVPVVSTSVFTHILSLDARTGDVGGFPGAKPAFIDADTGTTVTRVQLRQLALEFAFGMRTRAGARRDDVVMIYSPNALAWPVVLFGSVAAGLRCTLANSAYLPRELVHQYTDSGAGLVVTHEAGLAAIREMFAMLGVSKAEGDRRTILLTRDLTWAGGPSASVSEDAAALVKMGDLLGLGSLIEEEKFDGEKLATETVFLCYSSGTTGKPKGVETTHQNVTVFADLLRSQLPPLSVGKEAVLGILPLYHIYGLMQILHIPFTLGWTTILQGAFDPVNFCRIIQQYAISFAYVVPPMLVVLARHPAVDKFDLSSLEYMVSAAAPLGADLVRLVKQRLLSKRAAGGTLWISQGYGLTETTTATHLVPFDARSDAKAGSIGPLLPNLEARIISENGGGDAQPGERGELWIRGKTIMKGYLNNVKATAETTAPDDWFMTGDIAYRDEDGFYYIVDRKKELIKYKGFQGLCPSWAFGLEAYPKLRPVPPAELESVLLTHPDIADVAVIGIEDLKEATELPRAYVVHASPDSLQSDAEKVEYAQNIVKWMQTKVAKHKFLRGGVRVIDIIPKSAAAPGKPDVFRDITQKPPPYNGWGSLCPRSGIPPPPPSVTARSRVESMAPPRIYESGYSPVPIVNTSIYTHLLGSRTASGDDVGATTLTRGGLKDLTLRLAYGLKHVCGAKRGDTLLIFSPNSLAWPVVLYGGVAAGLRCTLANSGYTHHELEHQYKDSRAKIVVCSEETVPVAREMFSLLGLSEAEADTRIVVMPQQDLSWAGGPQAPKPANLKNLVWMQDLLAKGKLAKEEKFDGLGDETVYLCYSSGTTGKPKGVETTHQNMTSVVDMTKGFFPLPPDGQTPMIAILPFYHIFGASNILNGSLSCATPVVVMQRFDPELFCANIERYRVMYSFVVPPVLVTLVRHEAVDRYDLSSLEYMLSGAAPLGGELVSMVGSKNCPVCMITEIRQVRKRLLGKRKAGSILWITQGYGLTETSPSTHTLEYQDSLRKIGSCGTLLPNLQARLVEDEDGLVDAEEGQPGELWLRGKTIMKGYLNNVASTKHSITPDKWFKTGDVAVRDNEGFFYIVDRRKELIKYKGFQVPPAELEAILLSHPGVADAAVIGVDDPVEATELPRAYVVPADPAKVSSKAEKAAFEAAVAQWIQTKVAKHKYLRGGVAVIDLIPKSPAGKILRRQLRELAKEEVKRGEIKFATKAKL
;
A
#
# COMPACT_ATOMS: atom_id res chain seq x y z
N MET A 1 -31.48 -26.95 -42.23
CA MET A 1 -30.76 -28.24 -42.24
C MET A 1 -29.51 -28.12 -41.37
N SER A 2 -29.07 -29.22 -40.78
CA SER A 2 -27.80 -29.37 -40.02
C SER A 2 -26.59 -29.54 -40.98
N LEU A 3 -25.31 -29.59 -40.59
CA LEU A 3 -24.64 -30.25 -39.46
C LEU A 3 -23.37 -29.52 -38.95
N TYR A 4 -22.84 -30.02 -37.82
CA TYR A 4 -21.65 -29.55 -37.10
C TYR A 4 -20.31 -30.06 -37.67
N SER A 5 -19.23 -29.30 -37.42
CA SER A 5 -18.03 -29.82 -36.75
C SER A 5 -17.42 -28.71 -35.86
N SER A 6 -16.45 -29.03 -35.00
CA SER A 6 -16.35 -28.38 -33.66
C SER A 6 -14.97 -27.85 -33.24
N SER A 7 -14.93 -26.62 -32.71
CA SER A 7 -14.27 -26.28 -31.44
C SER A 7 -14.67 -24.84 -31.02
N SER A 8 -14.75 -24.58 -29.71
CA SER A 8 -15.32 -23.34 -29.15
C SER A 8 -14.36 -22.66 -28.18
N SER A 9 -14.18 -21.34 -28.30
CA SER A 9 -13.39 -20.51 -27.40
C SER A 9 -14.19 -19.31 -26.90
N THR A 10 -13.93 -18.89 -25.67
CA THR A 10 -14.54 -17.72 -25.02
C THR A 10 -13.54 -16.57 -24.94
N GLY A 11 -13.93 -15.41 -25.44
CA GLY A 11 -13.06 -14.24 -25.60
C GLY A 11 -13.20 -13.23 -24.47
N GLY A 12 -12.05 -12.73 -24.03
CA GLY A 12 -11.96 -11.48 -23.30
C GLY A 12 -11.82 -10.30 -24.26
N ILE A 13 -12.37 -9.17 -23.87
CA ILE A 13 -12.47 -7.91 -24.60
C ILE A 13 -11.10 -7.14 -24.33
N ILE A 14 -10.78 -5.96 -24.94
CA ILE A 14 -9.46 -5.19 -24.95
C ILE A 14 -9.47 -3.60 -24.67
N TYR A 15 -10.57 -2.81 -24.76
CA TYR A 15 -10.80 -1.30 -24.85
C TYR A 15 -9.72 -0.25 -24.57
N THR A 16 -9.44 0.64 -25.54
CA THR A 16 -8.14 1.30 -25.67
C THR A 16 -8.02 2.78 -26.07
N SER A 17 -6.77 3.32 -25.99
CA SER A 17 -6.45 4.69 -25.53
C SER A 17 -7.16 5.70 -26.37
N PRO A 18 -7.96 6.55 -25.73
CA PRO A 18 -8.28 7.82 -26.33
C PRO A 18 -7.11 8.85 -26.44
N ALA A 19 -5.82 8.49 -26.28
CA ALA A 19 -4.67 9.28 -26.74
C ALA A 19 -3.47 8.48 -27.30
N PRO A 20 -2.50 9.14 -27.99
CA PRO A 20 -1.63 8.46 -28.95
C PRO A 20 -0.38 7.85 -28.31
N SER A 21 -0.25 6.53 -28.45
CA SER A 21 0.94 5.72 -28.14
C SER A 21 2.26 6.47 -28.34
N VAL A 22 3.00 6.72 -27.27
CA VAL A 22 4.32 7.38 -27.33
C VAL A 22 5.38 6.39 -27.83
N PRO A 23 6.38 6.82 -28.62
CA PRO A 23 7.43 5.92 -29.14
C PRO A 23 8.26 5.26 -28.04
N VAL A 24 9.27 4.45 -28.37
CA VAL A 24 9.55 3.25 -27.54
C VAL A 24 10.83 3.25 -26.64
N VAL A 25 11.93 3.86 -27.09
CA VAL A 25 13.33 3.90 -26.59
C VAL A 25 13.94 2.62 -26.02
N SER A 26 15.26 2.56 -26.16
CA SER A 26 16.14 1.56 -25.56
C SER A 26 17.35 2.27 -24.95
N THR A 27 17.12 3.04 -23.89
CA THR A 27 18.04 3.95 -23.16
C THR A 27 17.73 3.78 -21.52
N SER A 28 18.22 3.98 -20.19
CA SER A 28 19.12 4.62 -19.03
C SER A 28 19.40 6.09 -18.57
N VAL A 29 18.71 6.53 -17.50
CA VAL A 29 18.56 7.84 -16.80
C VAL A 29 19.31 9.04 -17.28
N PHE A 30 20.61 8.97 -17.08
CA PHE A 30 21.43 10.14 -16.99
C PHE A 30 21.90 10.46 -18.43
N THR A 31 21.34 9.80 -19.44
CA THR A 31 21.32 10.28 -20.82
C THR A 31 19.95 10.76 -21.35
N HIS A 32 18.94 11.01 -20.53
CA HIS A 32 17.59 11.42 -20.98
C HIS A 32 17.00 12.38 -19.95
N ILE A 33 17.19 12.11 -18.66
CA ILE A 33 17.29 13.19 -17.68
C ILE A 33 18.56 14.01 -17.95
N LEU A 34 19.73 13.37 -18.07
CA LEU A 34 21.01 14.09 -18.11
C LEU A 34 21.82 13.95 -19.43
N SER A 35 21.18 13.63 -20.57
CA SER A 35 21.86 13.53 -21.89
C SER A 35 22.64 14.78 -22.19
N LEU A 36 23.92 14.65 -22.51
CA LEU A 36 24.68 15.78 -23.05
C LEU A 36 24.65 15.74 -24.58
N ASP A 37 23.97 16.69 -25.23
CA ASP A 37 24.31 16.98 -26.63
C ASP A 37 25.56 17.88 -26.63
N ALA A 38 26.70 17.27 -26.95
CA ALA A 38 28.00 17.94 -26.96
C ALA A 38 28.12 19.09 -27.98
N ARG A 39 27.11 19.30 -28.85
CA ARG A 39 27.08 20.40 -29.82
C ARG A 39 26.34 21.65 -29.30
N THR A 40 25.39 21.47 -28.39
CA THR A 40 24.57 22.57 -27.84
C THR A 40 24.83 22.84 -26.36
N GLY A 41 25.35 21.85 -25.62
CA GLY A 41 25.45 21.91 -24.16
C GLY A 41 24.11 21.68 -23.45
N ASP A 42 23.09 21.20 -24.16
CA ASP A 42 21.82 20.79 -23.56
C ASP A 42 22.01 19.53 -22.71
N VAL A 43 21.31 19.51 -21.57
CA VAL A 43 21.27 18.40 -20.62
C VAL A 43 19.83 17.87 -20.54
N GLY A 44 19.58 16.65 -21.01
CA GLY A 44 18.21 16.10 -21.10
C GLY A 44 17.31 16.80 -22.12
N GLY A 45 17.90 17.38 -23.17
CA GLY A 45 17.17 18.16 -24.17
C GLY A 45 16.72 19.55 -23.73
N PHE A 46 17.35 20.14 -22.71
CA PHE A 46 17.14 21.53 -22.28
C PHE A 46 18.47 22.21 -21.90
N PRO A 47 18.58 23.55 -21.99
CA PRO A 47 19.84 24.26 -21.76
C PRO A 47 20.52 23.90 -20.45
N GLY A 48 21.78 23.46 -20.52
CA GLY A 48 22.54 23.00 -19.35
C GLY A 48 22.62 24.01 -18.21
N ALA A 49 22.65 25.31 -18.54
CA ALA A 49 22.67 26.41 -17.57
C ALA A 49 21.32 26.68 -16.85
N LYS A 50 20.23 26.01 -17.24
CA LYS A 50 18.93 26.20 -16.56
C LYS A 50 18.98 25.67 -15.13
N PRO A 51 18.40 26.36 -14.14
CA PRO A 51 18.22 25.82 -12.78
C PRO A 51 17.46 24.49 -12.80
N ALA A 52 17.97 23.48 -12.11
CA ALA A 52 17.31 22.19 -11.93
C ALA A 52 16.75 22.05 -10.52
N PHE A 53 17.56 22.38 -9.51
CA PHE A 53 17.21 22.28 -8.10
C PHE A 53 17.58 23.56 -7.37
N ILE A 54 16.70 24.00 -6.49
CA ILE A 54 16.89 25.13 -5.59
C ILE A 54 16.54 24.66 -4.18
N ASP A 55 17.40 24.95 -3.21
CA ASP A 55 17.08 24.78 -1.79
C ASP A 55 16.14 25.91 -1.33
N ALA A 56 14.94 25.60 -0.83
CA ALA A 56 13.91 26.61 -0.57
C ALA A 56 14.22 27.56 0.60
N ASP A 57 15.15 27.19 1.47
CA ASP A 57 15.52 27.92 2.67
C ASP A 57 16.82 28.72 2.51
N THR A 58 17.79 28.23 1.74
CA THR A 58 19.04 28.95 1.42
C THR A 58 19.06 29.64 0.06
N GLY A 59 18.18 29.26 -0.87
CA GLY A 59 18.20 29.71 -2.27
C GLY A 59 19.33 29.10 -3.12
N THR A 60 20.14 28.20 -2.55
CA THR A 60 21.26 27.56 -3.26
C THR A 60 20.76 26.80 -4.48
N THR A 61 21.35 27.04 -5.64
CA THR A 61 20.87 26.54 -6.93
C THR A 61 21.88 25.61 -7.61
N VAL A 62 21.42 24.44 -8.05
CA VAL A 62 22.15 23.52 -8.93
C VAL A 62 21.50 23.57 -10.31
N THR A 63 22.25 23.98 -11.33
CA THR A 63 21.82 23.93 -12.75
C THR A 63 21.89 22.50 -13.32
N ARG A 64 21.29 22.27 -14.49
CA ARG A 64 21.27 20.94 -15.12
C ARG A 64 22.67 20.39 -15.43
N VAL A 65 23.57 21.25 -15.92
CA VAL A 65 24.97 20.88 -16.23
C VAL A 65 25.81 20.72 -14.96
N GLN A 66 25.60 21.56 -13.94
CA GLN A 66 26.20 21.33 -12.63
C GLN A 66 25.71 20.02 -12.02
N LEU A 67 24.43 19.67 -12.18
CA LEU A 67 23.94 18.38 -11.72
C LEU A 67 24.68 17.26 -12.43
N ARG A 68 24.73 17.21 -13.77
CA ARG A 68 25.50 16.17 -14.48
C ARG A 68 26.97 16.12 -14.04
N GLN A 69 27.61 17.26 -13.82
CA GLN A 69 29.04 17.34 -13.47
C GLN A 69 29.34 16.95 -12.03
N LEU A 70 28.71 17.61 -11.04
CA LEU A 70 28.76 17.22 -9.62
C LEU A 70 28.38 15.75 -9.46
N ALA A 71 27.51 15.29 -10.37
CA ALA A 71 27.15 13.91 -10.43
C ALA A 71 28.27 13.00 -10.94
N LEU A 72 28.90 13.27 -12.09
CA LEU A 72 30.15 12.62 -12.57
C LEU A 72 31.33 12.70 -11.59
N GLU A 73 31.31 13.63 -10.64
CA GLU A 73 32.32 13.76 -9.57
C GLU A 73 32.01 12.93 -8.33
N PHE A 74 30.82 13.07 -7.72
CA PHE A 74 30.44 12.34 -6.50
C PHE A 74 30.66 10.84 -6.72
N ALA A 75 30.13 10.35 -7.82
CA ALA A 75 30.63 9.32 -8.70
C ALA A 75 32.08 8.87 -8.50
N PHE A 76 33.01 9.49 -9.22
CA PHE A 76 34.43 9.18 -9.20
C PHE A 76 34.96 9.17 -7.77
N GLY A 77 34.53 10.11 -6.93
CA GLY A 77 34.94 10.22 -5.55
C GLY A 77 34.58 9.01 -4.72
N MET A 78 33.29 8.65 -4.65
CA MET A 78 32.89 7.49 -3.88
C MET A 78 33.40 6.20 -4.58
N ARG A 79 33.56 6.17 -5.91
CA ARG A 79 34.23 5.09 -6.69
C ARG A 79 35.64 4.81 -6.20
N THR A 80 36.41 5.85 -5.88
CA THR A 80 37.87 5.79 -5.64
C THR A 80 38.21 5.88 -4.16
N ARG A 81 37.68 6.86 -3.44
CA ARG A 81 37.93 7.11 -2.01
C ARG A 81 37.06 6.26 -1.10
N ALA A 82 35.79 6.08 -1.44
CA ALA A 82 34.92 5.15 -0.73
C ALA A 82 34.98 3.71 -1.31
N GLY A 83 35.86 3.50 -2.31
CA GLY A 83 36.48 2.22 -2.68
C GLY A 83 35.63 1.18 -3.42
N ALA A 84 34.31 1.33 -3.38
CA ALA A 84 33.40 0.20 -3.45
C ALA A 84 32.87 -0.09 -4.89
N ARG A 85 32.03 -1.13 -5.04
CA ARG A 85 31.89 -2.03 -6.21
C ARG A 85 30.49 -2.10 -6.92
N ARG A 86 30.44 -2.42 -8.22
CA ARG A 86 29.38 -2.32 -9.27
C ARG A 86 28.19 -3.16 -8.80
N ASP A 87 27.48 -2.80 -7.72
CA ASP A 87 26.37 -3.41 -6.92
C ASP A 87 26.44 -3.46 -5.38
N ASP A 88 27.46 -2.91 -4.76
CA ASP A 88 27.52 -2.41 -3.38
C ASP A 88 26.36 -1.47 -2.92
N VAL A 89 26.64 -0.45 -2.10
CA VAL A 89 25.72 0.65 -1.77
C VAL A 89 26.33 1.82 -1.05
N VAL A 90 25.59 2.92 -1.11
CA VAL A 90 25.38 3.83 0.01
C VAL A 90 23.92 3.86 0.56
N MET A 91 23.65 4.52 1.69
CA MET A 91 22.31 4.91 2.20
C MET A 91 21.91 6.29 1.66
N ILE A 92 20.69 6.76 1.85
CA ILE A 92 20.24 8.17 1.94
C ILE A 92 19.13 8.24 3.00
N TYR A 93 19.50 8.00 4.25
CA TYR A 93 18.59 8.19 5.39
C TYR A 93 18.63 9.65 5.77
N SER A 94 17.68 10.39 5.21
CA SER A 94 17.72 11.85 5.18
C SER A 94 16.31 12.43 5.05
N PRO A 95 16.01 13.59 5.66
CA PRO A 95 14.89 14.44 5.24
C PRO A 95 15.22 15.11 3.90
N ASN A 96 14.29 15.86 3.29
CA ASN A 96 14.59 16.55 2.03
C ASN A 96 15.74 17.57 2.16
N ALA A 97 16.63 17.62 1.16
CA ALA A 97 17.77 18.53 1.10
C ALA A 97 18.32 18.64 -0.33
N LEU A 98 18.98 19.76 -0.68
CA LEU A 98 19.60 19.95 -2.01
C LEU A 98 20.67 18.92 -2.37
N ALA A 99 21.32 18.32 -1.36
CA ALA A 99 22.23 17.21 -1.55
C ALA A 99 21.59 16.04 -2.32
N TRP A 100 20.31 15.76 -2.11
CA TRP A 100 19.63 14.58 -2.69
C TRP A 100 19.87 14.37 -4.17
N PRO A 101 19.50 15.27 -5.11
CA PRO A 101 19.73 15.05 -6.52
C PRO A 101 21.20 14.73 -6.87
N VAL A 102 22.21 15.29 -6.20
CA VAL A 102 23.61 14.88 -6.44
C VAL A 102 23.93 13.56 -5.73
N VAL A 103 23.39 13.29 -4.55
CA VAL A 103 23.44 11.99 -3.86
C VAL A 103 22.47 10.99 -4.51
N LEU A 104 21.92 11.29 -5.68
CA LEU A 104 20.97 10.44 -6.37
C LEU A 104 21.37 10.23 -7.82
N PHE A 105 21.44 11.31 -8.60
CA PHE A 105 22.03 11.32 -9.92
C PHE A 105 23.56 11.30 -9.91
N GLY A 106 24.23 11.62 -8.82
CA GLY A 106 25.70 11.67 -8.72
C GLY A 106 26.33 10.61 -7.89
N SER A 107 25.56 10.15 -6.91
CA SER A 107 25.22 8.75 -6.91
C SER A 107 25.21 8.23 -8.33
N VAL A 108 24.34 8.55 -9.29
CA VAL A 108 24.48 8.17 -10.74
C VAL A 108 25.72 8.66 -11.53
N ALA A 109 26.98 8.50 -11.03
CA ALA A 109 28.15 8.26 -11.90
C ALA A 109 29.43 7.39 -11.55
N ALA A 110 29.42 6.32 -10.73
CA ALA A 110 30.37 5.16 -10.95
C ALA A 110 30.03 3.60 -10.83
N GLY A 111 28.81 3.14 -10.52
CA GLY A 111 27.99 1.88 -10.60
C GLY A 111 27.00 1.53 -9.44
N LEU A 112 26.18 2.46 -8.91
CA LEU A 112 25.53 2.49 -7.58
C LEU A 112 24.25 1.73 -7.32
N ARG A 113 24.12 1.53 -6.00
CA ARG A 113 22.99 1.74 -5.12
C ARG A 113 23.12 2.83 -3.99
N CYS A 114 22.02 3.35 -3.41
CA CYS A 114 21.91 4.52 -2.47
C CYS A 114 20.57 4.60 -1.62
N THR A 115 20.47 4.16 -0.33
CA THR A 115 19.17 4.04 0.46
C THR A 115 18.33 5.25 0.85
N LEU A 116 17.42 5.68 -0.01
CA LEU A 116 16.30 6.53 0.39
C LEU A 116 15.38 5.85 1.46
N ALA A 117 15.81 6.00 2.70
CA ALA A 117 15.20 5.42 3.88
C ALA A 117 14.17 6.39 4.44
N ASN A 118 13.08 5.87 5.00
CA ASN A 118 12.14 6.73 5.71
C ASN A 118 12.83 7.42 6.88
N SER A 119 12.98 8.74 6.80
CA SER A 119 13.74 9.54 7.77
C SER A 119 13.15 9.55 9.18
N ALA A 120 11.95 8.98 9.36
CA ALA A 120 11.31 8.76 10.64
C ALA A 120 11.46 7.31 11.18
N TYR A 121 12.16 6.41 10.47
CA TYR A 121 12.45 5.07 10.96
C TYR A 121 13.36 5.11 12.19
N LEU A 122 12.94 4.38 13.22
CA LEU A 122 13.66 4.18 14.48
C LEU A 122 14.95 3.37 14.29
N PRO A 123 15.86 3.35 15.27
CA PRO A 123 17.01 2.45 15.27
C PRO A 123 16.64 0.98 15.10
N ARG A 124 15.47 0.48 15.54
CA ARG A 124 15.01 -0.90 15.21
C ARG A 124 14.33 -1.05 13.86
N GLU A 125 14.13 0.06 13.15
CA GLU A 125 13.70 0.22 11.74
C GLU A 125 14.92 0.53 10.83
N LEU A 126 16.08 0.85 11.45
CA LEU A 126 17.41 0.92 10.85
C LEU A 126 18.30 -0.30 11.13
N VAL A 127 18.10 -0.97 12.26
CA VAL A 127 18.43 -2.40 12.55
C VAL A 127 17.36 -3.31 11.94
N HIS A 128 16.88 -2.79 10.83
CA HIS A 128 15.87 -3.28 9.95
C HIS A 128 16.26 -2.57 8.59
N GLN A 129 16.95 -1.44 8.53
CA GLN A 129 17.76 -0.93 7.39
C GLN A 129 19.23 -1.47 7.20
N TYR A 130 19.81 -2.33 8.06
CA TYR A 130 21.17 -2.95 7.83
C TYR A 130 21.40 -4.52 7.74
N THR A 131 20.46 -5.37 7.29
CA THR A 131 20.63 -6.86 7.08
C THR A 131 19.63 -7.50 6.06
N ASP A 132 19.68 -7.15 4.75
CA ASP A 132 18.68 -7.56 3.74
C ASP A 132 19.13 -7.53 2.23
N SER A 133 19.47 -6.38 1.62
CA SER A 133 20.09 -6.00 0.27
C SER A 133 21.61 -6.11 -0.17
N GLY A 134 22.55 -5.31 0.42
CA GLY A 134 23.95 -5.15 0.01
C GLY A 134 24.89 -4.09 0.69
N ALA A 135 24.71 -3.64 1.94
CA ALA A 135 25.56 -2.74 2.77
C ALA A 135 27.11 -2.71 2.73
N GLY A 136 27.61 -1.82 1.88
CA GLY A 136 28.87 -1.13 2.13
C GLY A 136 28.58 0.09 3.01
N LEU A 137 28.04 1.13 2.40
CA LEU A 137 28.04 2.47 2.98
C LEU A 137 26.64 2.98 3.35
N VAL A 138 26.64 4.07 4.10
CA VAL A 138 25.45 4.78 4.56
C VAL A 138 25.60 6.28 4.28
N VAL A 139 24.94 6.88 3.28
CA VAL A 139 24.75 8.34 3.29
C VAL A 139 23.59 8.65 4.22
N THR A 140 23.83 9.53 5.17
CA THR A 140 22.83 9.96 6.18
C THR A 140 22.94 11.46 6.40
N HIS A 141 21.84 12.12 6.69
CA HIS A 141 21.89 13.49 7.19
C HIS A 141 22.42 13.53 8.63
N GLU A 142 23.01 14.64 9.04
CA GLU A 142 23.43 14.90 10.44
C GLU A 142 22.39 14.44 11.48
N ALA A 143 21.10 14.74 11.24
CA ALA A 143 20.00 14.37 12.13
C ALA A 143 19.77 12.84 12.23
N GLY A 144 20.16 12.07 11.22
CA GLY A 144 20.02 10.61 11.18
C GLY A 144 21.23 9.86 11.75
N LEU A 145 22.39 10.50 11.89
CA LEU A 145 23.66 9.86 12.28
C LEU A 145 23.57 9.09 13.62
N ALA A 146 22.78 9.59 14.58
CA ALA A 146 22.57 8.90 15.86
C ALA A 146 21.86 7.55 15.69
N ALA A 147 20.76 7.51 14.92
CA ALA A 147 20.01 6.28 14.67
C ALA A 147 20.80 5.29 13.79
N ILE A 148 21.65 5.81 12.90
CA ILE A 148 22.61 5.03 12.12
C ILE A 148 23.68 4.38 13.01
N ARG A 149 24.27 5.11 13.96
CA ARG A 149 25.26 4.55 14.89
C ARG A 149 24.66 3.60 15.92
N GLU A 150 23.45 3.87 16.41
CA GLU A 150 22.70 2.90 17.22
C GLU A 150 22.39 1.65 16.41
N MET A 151 22.16 1.80 15.10
CA MET A 151 22.04 0.67 14.18
C MET A 151 23.32 -0.17 14.14
N PHE A 152 24.45 0.43 13.72
CA PHE A 152 25.77 -0.24 13.75
C PHE A 152 26.04 -0.95 15.10
N ALA A 153 25.63 -0.34 16.22
CA ALA A 153 25.80 -0.93 17.56
C ALA A 153 24.95 -2.18 17.83
N MET A 154 23.65 -2.21 17.47
CA MET A 154 22.83 -3.44 17.63
C MET A 154 23.31 -4.59 16.74
N LEU A 155 24.05 -4.24 15.69
CA LEU A 155 24.66 -5.15 14.71
C LEU A 155 26.02 -5.68 15.10
N GLY A 156 26.56 -5.24 16.25
CA GLY A 156 27.90 -5.60 16.71
C GLY A 156 29.03 -4.92 15.93
N VAL A 157 28.72 -3.97 15.05
CA VAL A 157 29.72 -3.21 14.30
C VAL A 157 30.29 -2.12 15.20
N SER A 158 31.62 -2.08 15.32
CA SER A 158 32.29 -1.05 16.11
C SER A 158 32.02 0.36 15.53
N LYS A 159 31.91 1.38 16.39
CA LYS A 159 31.70 2.78 15.95
C LYS A 159 32.68 3.19 14.85
N ALA A 160 33.96 2.81 14.96
CA ALA A 160 34.97 3.15 13.95
C ALA A 160 34.69 2.53 12.57
N GLU A 161 34.10 1.33 12.52
CA GLU A 161 33.70 0.70 11.26
C GLU A 161 32.40 1.29 10.72
N GLY A 162 31.44 1.60 11.59
CA GLY A 162 30.21 2.28 11.18
C GLY A 162 30.44 3.69 10.66
N ASP A 163 31.35 4.44 11.30
CA ASP A 163 31.77 5.76 10.85
C ASP A 163 32.59 5.70 9.55
N ARG A 164 33.36 4.63 9.30
CA ARG A 164 34.01 4.40 7.99
C ARG A 164 33.00 4.12 6.88
N ARG A 165 31.92 3.42 7.20
CA ARG A 165 30.82 3.12 6.27
C ARG A 165 29.89 4.31 6.09
N THR A 166 29.83 5.25 7.03
CA THR A 166 28.92 6.39 6.98
C THR A 166 29.53 7.58 6.26
N ILE A 167 28.78 8.10 5.28
CA ILE A 167 29.08 9.34 4.57
C ILE A 167 28.02 10.37 4.97
N LEU A 168 28.44 11.59 5.27
CA LEU A 168 27.56 12.60 5.88
C LEU A 168 26.99 13.57 4.84
N LEU A 169 25.66 13.74 4.84
CA LEU A 169 25.01 14.94 4.30
C LEU A 169 25.00 15.98 5.40
N THR A 170 25.86 16.96 5.20
CA THR A 170 25.94 18.15 6.02
C THR A 170 24.95 19.19 5.51
N ARG A 171 24.70 20.22 6.30
CA ARG A 171 24.02 21.44 5.83
C ARG A 171 24.96 22.41 5.08
N ASP A 172 26.19 21.97 4.78
CA ASP A 172 27.15 22.72 3.99
C ASP A 172 26.86 22.50 2.49
N LEU A 173 26.61 23.60 1.79
CA LEU A 173 26.27 23.61 0.37
C LEU A 173 27.34 24.33 -0.49
N THR A 174 28.55 24.55 0.03
CA THR A 174 29.66 25.22 -0.70
C THR A 174 30.00 24.53 -2.02
N TRP A 175 29.83 23.22 -2.10
CA TRP A 175 29.97 22.42 -3.33
C TRP A 175 28.96 22.79 -4.44
N ALA A 176 27.86 23.46 -4.11
CA ALA A 176 26.92 24.06 -5.06
C ALA A 176 27.03 25.60 -5.12
N GLY A 177 28.06 26.19 -4.51
CA GLY A 177 28.18 27.66 -4.34
C GLY A 177 27.26 28.24 -3.27
N GLY A 178 26.65 27.40 -2.42
CA GLY A 178 25.80 27.79 -1.30
C GLY A 178 26.57 28.11 -0.02
N PRO A 179 25.86 28.36 1.10
CA PRO A 179 26.47 28.68 2.38
C PRO A 179 27.24 27.48 2.97
N SER A 180 28.31 27.78 3.69
CA SER A 180 29.01 26.78 4.52
C SER A 180 28.27 26.56 5.86
N ALA A 181 28.38 25.36 6.42
CA ALA A 181 27.81 25.02 7.72
C ALA A 181 28.78 24.20 8.57
N SER A 182 28.89 24.54 9.86
CA SER A 182 29.74 23.84 10.81
C SER A 182 29.21 22.44 11.13
N VAL A 183 29.99 21.42 10.78
CA VAL A 183 29.77 20.03 11.22
C VAL A 183 30.17 19.90 12.70
N SER A 184 29.43 19.13 13.50
CA SER A 184 29.80 18.85 14.90
C SER A 184 31.10 18.05 15.00
N GLU A 185 31.89 18.23 16.06
CA GLU A 185 33.21 17.58 16.22
C GLU A 185 33.15 16.05 16.09
N ASP A 186 32.15 15.42 16.73
CA ASP A 186 31.88 13.98 16.69
C ASP A 186 31.41 13.47 15.31
N ALA A 187 31.11 14.37 14.37
CA ALA A 187 30.77 14.07 12.98
C ALA A 187 31.81 14.60 11.96
N ALA A 188 32.74 15.47 12.38
CA ALA A 188 33.74 16.10 11.52
C ALA A 188 34.76 15.09 10.96
N ALA A 189 34.97 13.97 11.67
CA ALA A 189 35.84 12.86 11.27
C ALA A 189 35.22 11.90 10.23
N LEU A 190 33.91 11.98 9.96
CA LEU A 190 33.29 11.21 8.89
C LEU A 190 33.61 11.82 7.51
N VAL A 191 33.60 10.97 6.48
CA VAL A 191 33.64 11.43 5.09
C VAL A 191 32.32 12.13 4.78
N LYS A 192 32.36 13.33 4.22
CA LYS A 192 31.17 14.10 3.82
C LYS A 192 30.93 13.95 2.33
N MET A 193 29.74 14.25 1.86
CA MET A 193 29.46 14.39 0.42
C MET A 193 30.49 15.29 -0.29
N GLY A 194 30.83 16.45 0.31
CA GLY A 194 31.83 17.37 -0.22
C GLY A 194 33.26 16.83 -0.27
N ASP A 195 33.62 15.85 0.58
CA ASP A 195 34.94 15.20 0.60
C ASP A 195 35.15 14.24 -0.60
N LEU A 196 34.11 14.06 -1.43
CA LEU A 196 34.07 13.12 -2.54
C LEU A 196 33.88 13.83 -3.90
N LEU A 197 33.33 15.03 -3.88
CA LEU A 197 33.37 15.96 -5.02
C LEU A 197 34.80 16.48 -5.25
N GLY A 198 35.13 16.93 -6.46
CA GLY A 198 36.47 17.44 -6.79
C GLY A 198 37.64 16.44 -6.76
N LEU A 199 37.44 15.17 -6.39
CA LEU A 199 38.48 14.13 -6.43
C LEU A 199 38.86 13.69 -7.85
N GLY A 200 38.05 14.07 -8.83
CA GLY A 200 38.08 13.63 -10.21
C GLY A 200 36.65 13.45 -10.72
N SER A 201 36.50 13.09 -12.00
CA SER A 201 35.21 12.91 -12.67
C SER A 201 35.26 11.61 -13.47
N LEU A 202 34.14 10.91 -13.65
CA LEU A 202 34.03 10.02 -14.81
C LEU A 202 33.99 10.86 -16.09
N ILE A 203 34.55 10.29 -17.17
CA ILE A 203 34.55 10.87 -18.52
C ILE A 203 33.18 10.64 -19.13
N GLU A 204 32.85 9.35 -19.21
CA GLU A 204 31.57 8.80 -19.55
C GLU A 204 31.12 7.94 -18.38
N GLU A 205 29.82 7.89 -18.26
CA GLU A 205 29.06 6.69 -18.03
C GLU A 205 29.75 5.34 -18.27
N GLU A 206 29.54 4.40 -17.33
CA GLU A 206 29.79 2.99 -17.62
C GLU A 206 28.50 2.22 -17.90
N LYS A 207 28.66 1.07 -18.57
CA LYS A 207 27.87 0.80 -19.78
C LYS A 207 27.04 -0.47 -19.78
N PHE A 208 25.97 -0.37 -20.56
CA PHE A 208 24.63 -0.78 -20.18
C PHE A 208 23.76 -1.07 -21.44
N ASP A 209 23.95 -2.19 -22.15
CA ASP A 209 23.52 -2.27 -23.57
C ASP A 209 22.52 -3.42 -23.92
N GLY A 210 21.38 -3.11 -24.58
CA GLY A 210 20.33 -4.02 -25.10
C GLY A 210 19.11 -4.39 -24.20
N GLU A 211 18.65 -5.62 -24.23
CA GLU A 211 17.80 -6.27 -23.20
C GLU A 211 18.21 -6.14 -21.68
N LYS A 212 19.39 -5.58 -21.34
CA LYS A 212 20.27 -5.60 -20.12
C LYS A 212 19.71 -5.01 -18.87
N LEU A 213 18.42 -4.73 -18.87
CA LEU A 213 18.07 -3.33 -18.92
C LEU A 213 16.64 -3.09 -18.57
N ALA A 214 15.69 -3.80 -19.16
CA ALA A 214 14.37 -3.84 -18.56
C ALA A 214 14.33 -4.89 -17.47
N THR A 215 15.41 -5.59 -17.09
CA THR A 215 15.34 -6.57 -15.99
C THR A 215 16.21 -6.16 -14.82
N GLU A 216 16.20 -4.90 -14.41
CA GLU A 216 17.45 -4.19 -14.06
C GLU A 216 17.40 -2.77 -13.30
N THR A 217 17.13 -2.66 -11.94
CA THR A 217 16.94 -1.75 -10.66
C THR A 217 17.76 -0.59 -9.80
N VAL A 218 17.50 0.75 -9.63
CA VAL A 218 18.43 1.79 -8.91
C VAL A 218 17.65 2.81 -8.02
N PHE A 219 16.72 2.38 -7.19
CA PHE A 219 16.06 3.04 -6.02
C PHE A 219 15.45 1.86 -5.21
N LEU A 220 14.89 1.86 -4.01
CA LEU A 220 14.36 0.67 -3.25
C LEU A 220 13.21 0.95 -2.24
N CYS A 221 12.43 2.00 -2.41
CA CYS A 221 11.69 2.62 -1.34
C CYS A 221 10.97 1.73 -0.33
N TYR A 222 11.29 2.08 0.89
CA TYR A 222 10.56 1.79 2.07
C TYR A 222 9.12 2.32 2.09
N SER A 223 8.18 1.47 1.70
CA SER A 223 6.75 1.75 1.89
C SER A 223 6.28 1.54 3.34
N SER A 224 5.04 1.98 3.57
CA SER A 224 4.30 2.00 4.83
C SER A 224 3.88 0.64 5.42
N GLY A 225 4.39 -0.51 4.98
CA GLY A 225 4.26 -1.79 5.70
C GLY A 225 2.86 -2.21 6.17
N THR A 226 1.78 -1.78 5.48
CA THR A 226 0.41 -1.84 6.02
C THR A 226 -0.24 -3.22 6.18
N THR A 227 0.49 -4.32 5.91
CA THR A 227 0.19 -5.65 6.47
C THR A 227 1.46 -6.32 7.00
N GLY A 228 1.92 -5.82 8.14
CA GLY A 228 2.92 -6.47 8.96
C GLY A 228 4.02 -5.52 9.33
N LYS A 229 5.21 -5.88 8.87
CA LYS A 229 6.42 -5.08 8.94
C LYS A 229 6.39 -4.05 7.81
N PRO A 230 7.24 -3.02 7.79
CA PRO A 230 7.83 -2.65 6.52
C PRO A 230 8.54 -3.93 6.02
N LYS A 231 8.05 -4.42 4.90
CA LYS A 231 8.13 -5.73 4.16
C LYS A 231 8.58 -5.32 2.70
N GLY A 232 9.15 -5.86 1.56
CA GLY A 232 9.91 -4.99 0.51
C GLY A 232 9.65 -4.50 -1.04
N VAL A 233 10.37 -4.49 -2.27
CA VAL A 233 9.92 -4.00 -3.71
C VAL A 233 10.63 -3.93 -5.30
N GLU A 234 11.63 -4.59 -6.05
CA GLU A 234 12.51 -4.32 -7.40
C GLU A 234 12.40 -3.56 -8.87
N THR A 235 12.63 -2.24 -9.13
CA THR A 235 12.78 -1.45 -10.47
C THR A 235 13.81 -1.64 -11.67
N THR A 236 13.95 -0.67 -12.66
CA THR A 236 14.85 -0.53 -13.89
C THR A 236 15.33 0.84 -14.35
N HIS A 237 16.53 1.02 -14.93
CA HIS A 237 17.06 2.28 -15.51
C HIS A 237 16.29 2.69 -16.78
N GLN A 238 14.99 2.69 -16.74
CA GLN A 238 14.14 2.97 -17.88
C GLN A 238 12.79 3.52 -17.41
N ASN A 239 12.57 3.60 -16.09
CA ASN A 239 11.28 3.26 -15.49
C ASN A 239 10.52 4.46 -15.33
N VAL A 240 11.06 5.17 -14.39
CA VAL A 240 11.13 6.59 -14.30
C VAL A 240 11.26 7.25 -15.68
N THR A 241 11.49 6.62 -16.87
CA THR A 241 10.94 7.17 -18.13
C THR A 241 9.70 6.56 -18.74
N VAL A 242 9.49 5.24 -18.92
CA VAL A 242 8.19 4.86 -19.54
C VAL A 242 7.06 5.36 -18.64
N PHE A 243 7.44 5.70 -17.43
CA PHE A 243 6.92 6.74 -16.60
C PHE A 243 7.21 8.24 -16.96
N ALA A 244 8.43 8.83 -17.03
CA ALA A 244 8.73 10.25 -17.36
C ALA A 244 8.70 10.86 -18.79
N ASP A 245 9.02 10.25 -19.93
CA ASP A 245 8.78 10.98 -21.24
C ASP A 245 7.34 10.76 -21.69
N LEU A 246 6.73 9.67 -21.22
CA LEU A 246 5.29 9.62 -21.04
C LEU A 246 4.88 10.69 -20.04
N LEU A 247 5.33 10.77 -18.77
CA LEU A 247 5.12 11.92 -17.85
C LEU A 247 5.87 13.19 -18.28
N ARG A 248 6.15 13.33 -19.57
CA ARG A 248 6.47 14.60 -20.22
C ARG A 248 5.41 14.93 -21.24
N SER A 249 5.11 13.99 -22.14
CA SER A 249 4.39 14.15 -23.42
C SER A 249 3.09 14.95 -23.39
N GLN A 250 2.55 15.26 -22.22
CA GLN A 250 1.30 15.95 -22.01
C GLN A 250 1.01 16.35 -20.52
N LEU A 251 2.02 16.60 -19.67
CA LEU A 251 1.82 17.47 -18.47
C LEU A 251 1.55 18.85 -19.08
N PRO A 252 0.92 19.81 -18.37
CA PRO A 252 0.53 21.02 -19.03
C PRO A 252 1.86 21.70 -19.44
N PRO A 253 2.02 22.11 -20.71
CA PRO A 253 3.22 22.79 -21.12
C PRO A 253 3.27 24.11 -20.35
N LEU A 254 4.07 24.14 -19.28
CA LEU A 254 4.21 25.32 -18.44
C LEU A 254 4.70 26.48 -19.29
N SER A 255 4.07 27.64 -19.10
CA SER A 255 4.49 28.86 -19.80
C SER A 255 5.95 29.17 -19.47
N VAL A 256 6.69 29.67 -20.46
CA VAL A 256 8.08 30.09 -20.26
C VAL A 256 8.15 31.18 -19.18
N GLY A 257 9.03 31.00 -18.19
CA GLY A 257 9.09 31.83 -16.98
C GLY A 257 8.19 31.35 -15.84
N LYS A 258 7.46 30.24 -16.03
CA LYS A 258 6.61 29.59 -15.01
C LYS A 258 6.99 28.12 -14.80
N GLU A 259 8.17 27.66 -15.17
CA GLU A 259 8.56 26.25 -14.99
C GLU A 259 9.06 25.93 -13.56
N ALA A 260 8.38 26.42 -12.51
CA ALA A 260 8.82 26.32 -11.11
C ALA A 260 7.90 25.43 -10.26
N VAL A 261 8.48 24.46 -9.55
CA VAL A 261 7.73 23.36 -8.90
C VAL A 261 8.17 23.04 -7.47
N LEU A 262 7.21 22.80 -6.56
CA LEU A 262 7.49 22.69 -5.11
C LEU A 262 7.75 21.26 -4.63
N GLY A 263 8.98 21.05 -4.17
CA GLY A 263 9.57 19.83 -3.63
C GLY A 263 9.40 19.60 -2.14
N ILE A 264 8.16 19.50 -1.67
CA ILE A 264 7.83 19.35 -0.24
C ILE A 264 7.53 17.91 0.22
N LEU A 265 7.64 16.93 -0.67
CA LEU A 265 7.29 15.55 -0.35
C LEU A 265 8.53 14.71 -0.17
N PRO A 266 8.51 13.72 0.73
CA PRO A 266 9.76 13.17 1.19
C PRO A 266 10.48 12.51 0.01
N LEU A 267 11.75 12.84 -0.19
CA LEU A 267 12.51 12.33 -1.33
C LEU A 267 12.70 10.83 -1.18
N TYR A 268 12.95 10.36 0.05
CA TYR A 268 12.79 8.94 0.38
C TYR A 268 11.41 8.37 0.15
N HIS A 269 10.37 9.20 0.13
CA HIS A 269 9.01 8.78 -0.18
C HIS A 269 8.81 8.81 -1.69
N ILE A 270 9.87 8.65 -2.50
CA ILE A 270 10.01 8.08 -3.86
C ILE A 270 9.06 8.51 -4.98
N TYR A 271 7.80 8.66 -4.68
CA TYR A 271 7.09 9.76 -5.23
C TYR A 271 7.89 11.08 -5.20
N GLY A 272 8.39 11.45 -4.01
CA GLY A 272 9.14 12.70 -3.84
C GLY A 272 10.34 12.68 -4.75
N LEU A 273 11.19 11.67 -4.64
CA LEU A 273 12.27 11.37 -5.58
C LEU A 273 11.96 11.69 -7.04
N MET A 274 10.76 11.40 -7.50
CA MET A 274 10.43 11.49 -8.90
C MET A 274 9.78 12.77 -9.35
N GLN A 275 8.72 13.21 -8.68
CA GLN A 275 8.08 14.47 -9.03
C GLN A 275 8.85 15.67 -8.59
N ILE A 276 9.74 15.45 -7.66
CA ILE A 276 10.62 16.47 -7.19
C ILE A 276 11.94 16.32 -7.94
N LEU A 277 12.53 15.12 -8.12
CA LEU A 277 13.88 15.01 -8.73
C LEU A 277 13.98 14.55 -10.19
N HIS A 278 12.93 14.02 -10.83
CA HIS A 278 13.05 13.48 -12.20
C HIS A 278 12.14 14.16 -13.20
N ILE A 279 10.85 14.23 -12.91
CA ILE A 279 9.84 14.76 -13.83
C ILE A 279 10.00 16.24 -14.11
N PRO A 280 10.25 17.10 -13.11
CA PRO A 280 10.63 18.47 -13.39
C PRO A 280 11.83 18.49 -14.33
N PHE A 281 12.81 17.62 -14.07
CA PHE A 281 14.01 17.56 -14.88
C PHE A 281 13.75 17.10 -16.33
N THR A 282 12.99 16.02 -16.57
CA THR A 282 12.61 15.54 -17.92
C THR A 282 11.69 16.53 -18.66
N LEU A 283 11.00 17.43 -17.95
CA LEU A 283 10.22 18.53 -18.52
C LEU A 283 10.95 19.89 -18.57
N GLY A 284 12.20 19.96 -18.11
CA GLY A 284 12.97 21.21 -18.09
C GLY A 284 12.52 22.20 -17.01
N TRP A 285 11.73 21.78 -16.03
CA TRP A 285 11.28 22.57 -14.88
C TRP A 285 12.33 22.59 -13.76
N THR A 286 12.23 23.60 -12.90
CA THR A 286 13.10 23.85 -11.75
C THR A 286 12.38 23.50 -10.46
N THR A 287 12.99 22.61 -9.68
CA THR A 287 12.44 22.13 -8.40
C THR A 287 12.94 22.93 -7.21
N ILE A 288 12.02 23.38 -6.36
CA ILE A 288 12.31 24.12 -5.13
C ILE A 288 12.09 23.17 -3.94
N LEU A 289 13.18 22.67 -3.33
CA LEU A 289 13.21 21.64 -2.29
C LEU A 289 12.95 22.21 -0.89
N GLN A 290 11.95 21.67 -0.18
CA GLN A 290 11.62 22.02 1.20
C GLN A 290 11.73 20.79 2.12
N GLY A 291 12.36 20.95 3.28
CA GLY A 291 12.75 19.88 4.21
C GLY A 291 11.63 18.95 4.70
N ALA A 292 10.53 19.55 5.17
CA ALA A 292 9.34 18.85 5.70
C ALA A 292 8.12 19.78 5.69
N PHE A 293 6.90 19.21 5.69
CA PHE A 293 5.68 20.00 5.56
C PHE A 293 5.36 20.86 6.79
N ASP A 294 5.38 22.16 6.56
CA ASP A 294 4.78 23.18 7.44
C ASP A 294 3.86 24.08 6.59
N PRO A 295 2.58 24.28 7.00
CA PRO A 295 1.62 25.15 6.30
C PRO A 295 2.09 26.58 6.02
N VAL A 296 2.93 27.17 6.87
CA VAL A 296 3.37 28.57 6.70
C VAL A 296 4.48 28.66 5.66
N ASN A 297 5.54 27.85 5.80
CA ASN A 297 6.64 27.79 4.84
C ASN A 297 6.17 27.29 3.48
N PHE A 298 5.23 26.35 3.43
CA PHE A 298 4.61 25.91 2.18
C PHE A 298 4.01 27.08 1.38
N CYS A 299 3.24 27.94 2.04
CA CYS A 299 2.65 29.12 1.40
C CYS A 299 3.69 30.20 1.08
N ARG A 300 4.69 30.43 1.96
CA ARG A 300 5.84 31.32 1.68
C ARG A 300 6.55 30.93 0.39
N ILE A 301 6.87 29.65 0.25
CA ILE A 301 7.73 29.14 -0.83
C ILE A 301 6.99 29.21 -2.17
N ILE A 302 5.67 28.99 -2.20
CA ILE A 302 4.85 29.25 -3.40
C ILE A 302 5.00 30.70 -3.87
N GLN A 303 4.77 31.66 -2.97
CA GLN A 303 4.89 33.08 -3.30
C GLN A 303 6.32 33.46 -3.71
N GLN A 304 7.32 33.05 -2.92
CA GLN A 304 8.72 33.46 -3.05
C GLN A 304 9.35 33.03 -4.37
N TYR A 305 9.03 31.81 -4.85
CA TYR A 305 9.59 31.25 -6.07
C TYR A 305 8.59 31.23 -7.23
N ALA A 306 7.46 31.94 -7.08
CA ALA A 306 6.34 31.96 -8.04
C ALA A 306 5.96 30.55 -8.53
N ILE A 307 5.87 29.59 -7.61
CA ILE A 307 5.59 28.19 -7.92
C ILE A 307 4.29 28.12 -8.72
N SER A 308 4.37 27.59 -9.93
CA SER A 308 3.23 27.37 -10.82
C SER A 308 2.66 25.97 -10.65
N PHE A 309 3.47 25.04 -10.16
CA PHE A 309 3.17 23.63 -10.01
C PHE A 309 3.48 23.20 -8.57
N ALA A 310 2.48 22.96 -7.72
CA ALA A 310 2.77 22.39 -6.40
C ALA A 310 2.80 20.87 -6.49
N TYR A 311 3.55 20.26 -5.56
CA TYR A 311 3.32 18.88 -5.16
C TYR A 311 2.97 18.76 -3.60
N VAL A 312 1.87 18.12 -3.07
CA VAL A 312 1.21 18.40 -1.72
C VAL A 312 0.05 17.53 -1.10
N VAL A 313 -0.01 17.25 0.23
CA VAL A 313 -0.87 16.21 0.94
C VAL A 313 -2.29 16.53 1.54
N PRO A 314 -3.21 15.59 1.94
CA PRO A 314 -4.56 15.85 2.48
C PRO A 314 -4.57 16.72 3.69
N PRO A 315 -3.71 16.47 4.71
CA PRO A 315 -3.45 17.47 5.71
C PRO A 315 -3.07 18.84 5.13
N MET A 316 -2.20 18.92 4.10
CA MET A 316 -1.84 20.19 3.44
C MET A 316 -3.01 20.90 2.75
N LEU A 317 -4.06 20.17 2.40
CA LEU A 317 -5.08 20.64 1.47
C LEU A 317 -6.44 20.87 2.14
N VAL A 318 -6.78 20.07 3.15
CA VAL A 318 -7.60 20.55 4.27
C VAL A 318 -7.00 21.87 4.83
N VAL A 319 -5.66 21.98 4.88
CA VAL A 319 -4.95 23.23 5.20
C VAL A 319 -5.14 24.30 4.12
N LEU A 320 -5.00 24.03 2.81
CA LEU A 320 -5.30 25.05 1.78
C LEU A 320 -6.75 25.53 1.84
N ALA A 321 -7.69 24.68 2.25
CA ALA A 321 -9.11 25.03 2.45
C ALA A 321 -9.37 25.92 3.66
N ARG A 322 -8.72 25.63 4.80
CA ARG A 322 -9.14 26.17 6.11
C ARG A 322 -8.06 26.94 6.87
N HIS A 323 -6.78 26.69 6.62
CA HIS A 323 -5.69 27.23 7.44
C HIS A 323 -5.45 28.73 7.14
N PRO A 324 -5.24 29.60 8.14
CA PRO A 324 -5.14 31.05 7.94
C PRO A 324 -3.83 31.51 7.28
N ALA A 325 -2.81 30.65 7.16
CA ALA A 325 -1.59 31.01 6.40
C ALA A 325 -1.89 31.32 4.93
N VAL A 326 -2.88 30.65 4.35
CA VAL A 326 -3.31 30.76 2.95
C VAL A 326 -3.84 32.16 2.60
N ASP A 327 -4.24 32.96 3.60
CA ASP A 327 -4.70 34.34 3.42
C ASP A 327 -3.58 35.37 3.62
N LYS A 328 -2.37 34.93 4.01
CA LYS A 328 -1.20 35.78 4.29
C LYS A 328 -0.14 35.78 3.20
N PHE A 329 -0.29 34.91 2.20
CA PHE A 329 0.65 34.77 1.07
C PHE A 329 -0.12 34.78 -0.25
N ASP A 330 0.50 35.34 -1.28
CA ASP A 330 -0.02 35.25 -2.64
C ASP A 330 0.29 33.87 -3.25
N LEU A 331 -0.76 33.09 -3.48
CA LEU A 331 -0.71 31.81 -4.16
C LEU A 331 -1.28 31.90 -5.58
N SER A 332 -1.29 33.09 -6.20
CA SER A 332 -1.81 33.34 -7.56
C SER A 332 -0.95 32.71 -8.66
N SER A 333 0.37 32.61 -8.45
CA SER A 333 1.33 31.98 -9.37
C SER A 333 0.98 30.54 -9.72
N LEU A 334 0.36 29.85 -8.76
CA LEU A 334 0.10 28.44 -8.76
C LEU A 334 -1.01 28.12 -9.77
N GLU A 335 -0.67 27.73 -10.99
CA GLU A 335 -1.67 27.39 -12.02
C GLU A 335 -2.10 25.92 -11.91
N TYR A 336 -1.22 25.12 -11.33
CA TYR A 336 -1.22 23.67 -11.30
C TYR A 336 -0.84 23.20 -9.89
N MET A 337 -1.50 22.19 -9.35
CA MET A 337 -1.08 21.46 -8.14
C MET A 337 -1.54 20.04 -8.27
N VAL A 338 -0.97 18.99 -7.68
CA VAL A 338 -1.21 17.62 -8.18
C VAL A 338 -1.40 16.54 -7.04
N SER A 339 -2.13 16.84 -5.94
CA SER A 339 -2.04 16.51 -4.46
C SER A 339 -2.24 15.16 -3.71
N ALA A 340 -1.49 14.80 -2.57
CA ALA A 340 -0.45 13.72 -2.13
C ALA A 340 -0.78 12.63 -0.92
N ALA A 341 -1.19 10.35 -0.74
CA ALA A 341 -1.43 9.08 0.12
C ALA A 341 -2.77 8.83 0.84
N ALA A 342 -3.82 9.40 0.27
CA ALA A 342 -5.11 9.74 0.83
C ALA A 342 -6.03 10.74 0.00
N PRO A 343 -6.05 10.82 -1.36
CA PRO A 343 -7.10 11.29 -2.30
C PRO A 343 -8.36 12.15 -1.97
N LEU A 344 -9.34 12.39 -2.86
CA LEU A 344 -10.51 13.27 -2.54
C LEU A 344 -11.86 12.88 -3.22
N GLY A 345 -13.00 13.48 -2.84
CA GLY A 345 -14.01 13.91 -3.82
C GLY A 345 -14.77 15.25 -3.55
N ALA A 346 -15.72 15.56 -4.46
CA ALA A 346 -16.40 16.79 -4.94
C ALA A 346 -16.30 18.16 -4.24
N ASP A 347 -16.14 18.23 -2.92
CA ASP A 347 -16.44 19.45 -2.17
C ASP A 347 -15.21 20.25 -1.74
N LEU A 348 -14.09 19.58 -1.48
CA LEU A 348 -12.97 20.25 -0.82
C LEU A 348 -12.04 20.95 -1.83
N VAL A 349 -11.99 20.50 -3.09
CA VAL A 349 -11.47 21.37 -4.16
C VAL A 349 -12.45 22.47 -4.45
N ARG A 350 -13.75 22.21 -4.50
CA ARG A 350 -14.70 23.29 -4.74
C ARG A 350 -14.46 24.43 -3.73
N LEU A 351 -14.12 24.10 -2.48
CA LEU A 351 -13.67 25.06 -1.46
C LEU A 351 -12.32 25.73 -1.78
N VAL A 352 -11.27 25.02 -2.22
CA VAL A 352 -9.96 25.66 -2.49
C VAL A 352 -9.86 26.35 -3.86
N LYS A 353 -10.50 25.85 -4.92
CA LYS A 353 -10.74 26.61 -6.15
C LYS A 353 -11.47 27.90 -5.79
N GLN A 354 -12.55 27.84 -4.99
CA GLN A 354 -13.23 29.05 -4.52
C GLN A 354 -12.31 29.98 -3.70
N ARG A 355 -11.54 29.47 -2.74
CA ARG A 355 -10.66 30.29 -1.87
C ARG A 355 -9.42 30.86 -2.55
N LEU A 356 -8.87 30.18 -3.55
CA LEU A 356 -7.66 30.61 -4.27
C LEU A 356 -7.98 31.35 -5.57
N LEU A 357 -9.13 31.10 -6.22
CA LEU A 357 -9.58 31.88 -7.37
C LEU A 357 -10.20 33.22 -6.97
N SER A 358 -10.88 33.31 -5.82
CA SER A 358 -11.42 34.58 -5.30
C SER A 358 -10.33 35.62 -4.95
N LYS A 359 -9.06 35.20 -4.91
CA LYS A 359 -7.87 36.04 -4.72
C LYS A 359 -7.16 36.41 -6.03
N ARG A 360 -7.62 35.89 -7.18
CA ARG A 360 -7.01 36.15 -8.50
C ARG A 360 -7.78 37.21 -9.28
N ALA A 361 -7.10 37.81 -10.24
CA ALA A 361 -7.77 38.60 -11.27
C ALA A 361 -8.80 37.75 -12.04
N ALA A 362 -9.87 38.39 -12.52
CA ALA A 362 -10.93 37.72 -13.26
C ALA A 362 -10.38 36.97 -14.48
N GLY A 363 -10.72 35.68 -14.61
CA GLY A 363 -10.21 34.80 -15.66
C GLY A 363 -8.94 34.02 -15.29
N GLY A 364 -8.36 34.23 -14.10
CA GLY A 364 -7.24 33.42 -13.62
C GLY A 364 -7.65 31.94 -13.51
N THR A 365 -6.99 31.06 -14.26
CA THR A 365 -7.15 29.62 -14.11
C THR A 365 -6.42 29.13 -12.88
N LEU A 366 -7.03 28.18 -12.20
CA LEU A 366 -6.34 27.35 -11.22
C LEU A 366 -6.84 25.94 -11.39
N TRP A 367 -6.02 25.19 -12.10
CA TRP A 367 -6.05 23.76 -12.08
C TRP A 367 -5.30 23.33 -10.82
N ILE A 368 -5.92 23.66 -9.69
CA ILE A 368 -6.10 22.73 -8.59
C ILE A 368 -6.33 21.39 -9.30
N SER A 369 -5.32 20.52 -9.24
CA SER A 369 -5.09 19.30 -10.03
C SER A 369 -4.59 18.16 -9.09
N GLN A 370 -4.38 16.94 -9.56
CA GLN A 370 -3.93 15.83 -8.69
C GLN A 370 -2.78 15.00 -9.27
N GLY A 371 -2.46 13.79 -8.69
CA GLY A 371 -1.46 12.64 -8.88
C GLY A 371 -1.51 10.99 -9.29
N TYR A 372 -2.48 10.05 -9.59
CA TYR A 372 -3.10 8.74 -9.03
C TYR A 372 -2.20 7.45 -9.05
N GLY A 373 -1.96 6.75 -7.88
CA GLY A 373 -1.42 5.37 -7.59
C GLY A 373 -0.66 5.10 -6.23
N LEU A 374 -0.16 3.85 -5.96
CA LEU A 374 0.50 3.25 -4.74
C LEU A 374 1.96 2.91 -5.00
N THR A 375 2.63 2.30 -4.01
CA THR A 375 4.07 2.27 -3.95
C THR A 375 4.64 1.67 -5.18
N GLU A 376 4.03 0.66 -5.75
CA GLU A 376 4.74 -0.42 -6.39
C GLU A 376 5.05 -0.14 -7.82
N THR A 377 5.09 1.13 -8.20
CA THR A 377 4.71 1.43 -9.51
C THR A 377 5.49 2.54 -10.30
N THR A 378 6.44 3.40 -9.95
CA THR A 378 7.32 4.19 -10.93
C THR A 378 7.27 5.72 -10.87
N THR A 379 6.18 6.42 -11.19
CA THR A 379 5.80 7.55 -10.32
C THR A 379 4.36 7.83 -10.32
N ALA A 380 3.69 7.76 -11.46
CA ALA A 380 2.26 7.54 -11.55
C ALA A 380 1.79 7.17 -12.94
N THR A 381 0.52 7.46 -13.03
CA THR A 381 -0.44 6.65 -13.62
C THR A 381 -1.73 7.36 -13.75
N HIS A 382 -1.93 8.55 -13.19
CA HIS A 382 -3.18 9.26 -13.37
C HIS A 382 -3.02 10.78 -13.20
N LEU A 383 -3.32 11.80 -14.11
CA LEU A 383 -3.36 13.35 -14.33
C LEU A 383 -4.67 13.77 -15.00
N VAL A 384 -5.07 15.03 -15.05
CA VAL A 384 -6.22 15.40 -15.89
C VAL A 384 -5.94 16.53 -16.82
N PRO A 385 -6.71 16.61 -17.92
CA PRO A 385 -6.75 17.80 -18.73
C PRO A 385 -7.00 18.97 -17.81
N PHE A 386 -5.94 19.75 -17.59
CA PHE A 386 -5.98 20.99 -16.86
C PHE A 386 -6.74 22.00 -17.76
N ASP A 387 -8.01 21.67 -17.98
CA ASP A 387 -8.99 22.18 -18.93
C ASP A 387 -10.38 22.07 -18.26
N ALA A 388 -11.44 22.63 -18.86
CA ALA A 388 -12.76 22.73 -18.21
C ALA A 388 -13.33 21.41 -17.63
N ARG A 389 -12.92 20.26 -18.18
CA ARG A 389 -13.36 18.97 -17.65
C ARG A 389 -12.85 18.76 -16.21
N SER A 390 -11.73 19.40 -15.84
CA SER A 390 -11.18 19.57 -14.48
C SER A 390 -12.21 19.95 -13.41
N ASP A 391 -13.33 20.55 -13.81
CA ASP A 391 -14.49 20.83 -12.95
C ASP A 391 -15.82 20.24 -13.45
N ALA A 392 -15.85 19.58 -14.62
CA ALA A 392 -17.07 18.99 -15.19
C ALA A 392 -17.16 17.47 -15.02
N LYS A 393 -16.14 16.86 -14.43
CA LYS A 393 -16.11 15.42 -14.23
C LYS A 393 -15.49 14.99 -12.91
N ALA A 394 -14.78 15.92 -12.26
CA ALA A 394 -14.50 16.18 -10.85
C ALA A 394 -15.25 15.33 -9.82
N GLY A 395 -14.47 14.72 -8.92
CA GLY A 395 -14.88 13.42 -8.44
C GLY A 395 -14.55 12.38 -9.50
N SER A 396 -13.43 11.63 -9.42
CA SER A 396 -12.86 10.68 -10.42
C SER A 396 -11.33 10.58 -10.48
N ILE A 397 -10.75 9.96 -11.51
CA ILE A 397 -9.36 10.12 -11.95
C ILE A 397 -9.09 10.73 -13.33
N GLY A 398 -9.11 10.11 -14.50
CA GLY A 398 -8.66 10.88 -15.68
C GLY A 398 -8.11 10.08 -16.85
N PRO A 399 -7.52 10.73 -17.86
CA PRO A 399 -6.84 10.14 -19.03
C PRO A 399 -5.86 8.87 -18.96
N LEU A 400 -4.53 8.69 -19.27
CA LEU A 400 -3.51 7.50 -19.18
C LEU A 400 -2.42 7.06 -20.24
N LEU A 401 -1.14 7.05 -19.88
CA LEU A 401 0.05 7.15 -20.77
C LEU A 401 0.16 6.05 -21.82
N PRO A 402 -0.14 6.32 -23.11
CA PRO A 402 -0.63 5.33 -24.07
C PRO A 402 0.48 4.38 -24.56
N ASN A 403 0.12 3.36 -25.38
CA ASN A 403 0.84 2.07 -25.60
C ASN A 403 1.39 1.39 -24.35
N LEU A 404 0.92 1.86 -23.23
CA LEU A 404 0.43 1.04 -22.18
C LEU A 404 -1.08 0.77 -22.62
N GLU A 405 -1.70 -0.39 -22.42
CA GLU A 405 -2.97 -0.90 -23.02
C GLU A 405 -3.87 -1.60 -21.90
N ALA A 406 -5.12 -2.13 -22.10
CA ALA A 406 -6.19 -2.12 -21.05
C ALA A 406 -6.93 -3.41 -20.57
N ARG A 407 -7.56 -3.38 -19.37
CA ARG A 407 -8.57 -4.33 -18.82
C ARG A 407 -9.67 -3.74 -17.96
N ILE A 408 -10.73 -4.49 -17.52
CA ILE A 408 -11.91 -3.95 -16.79
C ILE A 408 -12.62 -4.92 -15.75
N ILE A 409 -12.03 -6.05 -15.29
CA ILE A 409 -12.57 -7.24 -14.49
C ILE A 409 -13.86 -6.96 -13.68
N SER A 410 -14.83 -7.89 -13.70
CA SER A 410 -15.98 -8.13 -12.80
C SER A 410 -15.58 -8.79 -11.50
N GLU A 411 -16.48 -9.55 -10.90
CA GLU A 411 -16.24 -9.92 -9.54
C GLU A 411 -16.68 -11.32 -9.10
N ASN A 412 -17.94 -11.77 -9.09
CA ASN A 412 -18.16 -13.16 -8.65
C ASN A 412 -17.58 -14.26 -9.57
N GLY A 413 -17.44 -14.12 -10.89
CA GLY A 413 -17.92 -13.07 -11.80
C GLY A 413 -17.76 -13.48 -13.27
N GLY A 414 -16.74 -14.27 -13.54
CA GLY A 414 -16.64 -15.16 -14.69
C GLY A 414 -16.34 -14.52 -16.03
N GLY A 415 -17.11 -13.53 -16.46
CA GLY A 415 -17.12 -12.98 -17.82
C GLY A 415 -16.83 -11.48 -17.93
N ASP A 416 -16.15 -11.07 -19.00
CA ASP A 416 -15.87 -9.69 -19.38
C ASP A 416 -17.20 -8.99 -19.52
N ALA A 417 -17.55 -8.42 -18.39
CA ALA A 417 -18.74 -7.73 -18.00
C ALA A 417 -18.83 -6.37 -18.74
N GLN A 418 -19.50 -5.33 -18.23
CA GLN A 418 -19.89 -4.21 -19.13
C GLN A 418 -19.32 -2.83 -18.81
N PRO A 419 -19.03 -2.00 -19.84
CA PRO A 419 -18.91 -0.56 -19.72
C PRO A 419 -19.90 0.02 -18.73
N GLY A 420 -19.36 0.39 -17.59
CA GLY A 420 -20.18 0.69 -16.44
C GLY A 420 -19.46 0.60 -15.12
N GLU A 421 -18.81 -0.50 -14.74
CA GLU A 421 -19.35 -1.19 -13.56
C GLU A 421 -18.44 -1.54 -12.35
N ARG A 422 -18.33 -2.76 -11.77
CA ARG A 422 -17.65 -3.06 -10.46
C ARG A 422 -16.75 -4.34 -10.47
N GLY A 423 -15.40 -4.23 -10.33
CA GLY A 423 -14.40 -5.34 -10.23
C GLY A 423 -12.95 -5.01 -10.67
N GLU A 424 -11.93 -5.72 -10.16
CA GLU A 424 -10.43 -5.62 -10.20
C GLU A 424 -9.58 -4.34 -10.54
N LEU A 425 -8.56 -4.33 -11.43
CA LEU A 425 -7.30 -3.50 -11.39
C LEU A 425 -6.11 -4.12 -12.09
N TRP A 426 -6.16 -4.61 -13.32
CA TRP A 426 -5.09 -5.38 -14.00
C TRP A 426 -4.53 -4.97 -15.39
N ILE A 427 -3.20 -5.12 -15.59
CA ILE A 427 -2.36 -4.39 -16.58
C ILE A 427 -0.96 -5.00 -16.94
N ARG A 428 -0.37 -4.91 -18.16
CA ARG A 428 0.92 -5.59 -18.60
C ARG A 428 2.21 -4.86 -18.47
N GLY A 429 3.15 -5.47 -17.80
CA GLY A 429 4.53 -5.43 -18.19
C GLY A 429 5.26 -4.08 -18.22
N LYS A 430 4.86 -3.14 -19.07
CA LYS A 430 5.69 -2.07 -19.59
C LYS A 430 6.13 -1.07 -18.58
N THR A 431 5.45 0.00 -18.15
CA THR A 431 5.94 0.51 -16.86
C THR A 431 5.79 -0.45 -15.70
N ILE A 432 5.50 -1.77 -15.86
CA ILE A 432 5.30 -2.76 -14.79
C ILE A 432 6.47 -3.49 -14.17
N MET A 433 6.07 -4.20 -13.10
CA MET A 433 6.71 -4.83 -11.95
C MET A 433 7.13 -6.36 -12.34
N LYS A 434 8.04 -7.37 -11.94
CA LYS A 434 9.23 -7.89 -11.08
C LYS A 434 9.14 -8.55 -9.69
N GLY A 435 9.82 -7.90 -8.76
CA GLY A 435 10.85 -8.41 -7.91
C GLY A 435 10.88 -7.86 -6.47
N TYR A 436 9.84 -8.09 -5.72
CA TYR A 436 9.62 -7.61 -4.38
C TYR A 436 10.66 -8.06 -3.36
N LEU A 437 11.21 -7.04 -2.72
CA LEU A 437 12.45 -7.01 -1.99
C LEU A 437 12.88 -8.41 -1.44
N ASN A 438 14.04 -8.96 -1.83
CA ASN A 438 14.79 -10.02 -1.17
C ASN A 438 13.95 -11.21 -0.80
N ASN A 439 13.13 -11.63 -1.75
CA ASN A 439 13.34 -12.90 -2.43
C ASN A 439 12.70 -12.63 -3.89
N VAL A 440 11.87 -13.12 -4.85
CA VAL A 440 11.08 -14.22 -5.51
C VAL A 440 9.54 -14.85 -5.21
N LYS A 441 8.61 -15.21 -4.18
CA LYS A 441 7.84 -15.06 -2.77
C LYS A 441 6.60 -14.11 -2.66
N ALA A 442 6.61 -12.93 -2.03
CA ALA A 442 5.43 -12.06 -2.07
C ALA A 442 5.06 -11.63 -3.51
N THR A 443 6.00 -11.32 -4.41
CA THR A 443 5.71 -11.38 -5.88
C THR A 443 5.74 -12.75 -6.51
N ALA A 444 5.38 -13.70 -5.66
CA ALA A 444 4.91 -15.02 -6.00
C ALA A 444 3.52 -15.41 -5.37
N GLU A 445 2.89 -14.48 -4.67
CA GLU A 445 1.58 -14.59 -4.02
C GLU A 445 0.43 -14.03 -4.96
N THR A 446 0.72 -13.15 -5.91
CA THR A 446 0.07 -11.81 -5.97
C THR A 446 -0.48 -11.23 -7.43
N THR A 447 0.16 -11.20 -8.70
CA THR A 447 0.20 -11.15 -10.30
C THR A 447 -0.32 -12.26 -11.32
N ALA A 448 -1.01 -11.99 -12.45
CA ALA A 448 -1.81 -13.02 -13.18
C ALA A 448 -1.26 -14.28 -14.03
N PRO A 449 -1.60 -14.52 -15.33
CA PRO A 449 -0.88 -15.34 -16.33
C PRO A 449 -0.99 -14.77 -17.77
N ASP A 450 0.17 -14.35 -18.26
CA ASP A 450 0.54 -13.25 -19.18
C ASP A 450 0.87 -11.76 -18.74
N ASP A 451 1.66 -11.27 -17.77
CA ASP A 451 1.86 -9.82 -17.31
C ASP A 451 0.83 -8.85 -16.53
N TRP A 452 -0.47 -9.12 -16.26
CA TRP A 452 -1.65 -8.38 -15.66
C TRP A 452 -1.43 -7.97 -14.20
N PHE A 453 -1.68 -6.71 -13.86
CA PHE A 453 -1.37 -5.93 -12.64
C PHE A 453 -2.50 -5.38 -11.67
N MET A 454 -3.26 -6.20 -10.87
CA MET A 454 -4.36 -6.10 -9.81
C MET A 454 -4.52 -5.11 -8.60
N THR A 455 -4.32 -3.82 -8.68
CA THR A 455 -3.69 -3.09 -7.55
C THR A 455 -4.31 -2.88 -6.16
N GLY A 456 -5.40 -3.50 -5.70
CA GLY A 456 -6.05 -3.33 -4.38
C GLY A 456 -7.44 -2.62 -4.00
N ASP A 457 -8.32 -1.83 -4.70
CA ASP A 457 -9.13 -0.53 -4.50
C ASP A 457 -10.38 -0.56 -5.45
N ILE A 458 -11.45 0.24 -5.30
CA ILE A 458 -12.81 -0.12 -5.81
C ILE A 458 -13.52 0.98 -6.74
N ALA A 459 -14.11 0.67 -7.95
CA ALA A 459 -14.53 1.62 -9.06
C ALA A 459 -15.64 1.19 -10.08
N TYR A 460 -15.98 2.11 -11.05
CA TYR A 460 -16.92 2.19 -12.23
C TYR A 460 -16.64 3.22 -13.38
N ARG A 461 -17.54 3.29 -14.40
CA ARG A 461 -17.64 4.11 -15.66
C ARG A 461 -18.84 5.06 -15.82
N ASP A 462 -18.62 6.03 -16.69
CA ASP A 462 -19.53 6.72 -17.61
C ASP A 462 -19.10 6.54 -19.07
N GLU A 463 -19.88 6.79 -20.10
CA GLU A 463 -19.46 6.44 -21.47
C GLU A 463 -18.33 7.34 -22.01
N ASP A 464 -18.18 8.57 -21.49
CA ASP A 464 -16.94 9.33 -21.71
C ASP A 464 -15.80 8.71 -20.92
N GLY A 465 -16.09 8.25 -19.68
CA GLY A 465 -15.47 7.38 -18.63
C GLY A 465 -15.56 7.84 -17.17
N PHE A 466 -14.54 8.42 -16.56
CA PHE A 466 -13.52 7.60 -15.94
C PHE A 466 -13.83 6.74 -14.66
N TYR A 467 -12.90 5.84 -14.25
CA TYR A 467 -12.66 5.29 -12.88
C TYR A 467 -12.22 6.40 -11.90
N TYR A 468 -12.07 6.08 -10.62
CA TYR A 468 -11.97 6.94 -9.42
C TYR A 468 -11.57 5.98 -8.26
N ILE A 469 -11.79 6.26 -6.96
CA ILE A 469 -11.99 5.19 -5.93
C ILE A 469 -13.24 5.40 -5.06
N VAL A 470 -14.15 4.41 -4.88
CA VAL A 470 -15.14 4.47 -3.76
C VAL A 470 -15.01 3.44 -2.67
N ASP A 471 -14.10 2.45 -2.71
CA ASP A 471 -13.97 1.59 -1.51
C ASP A 471 -12.59 0.96 -1.17
N ARG A 472 -12.31 0.83 0.14
CA ARG A 472 -11.26 0.01 0.77
C ARG A 472 -11.98 -1.17 1.41
N LYS A 473 -11.46 -2.41 1.30
CA LYS A 473 -11.98 -3.68 1.90
C LYS A 473 -12.26 -3.63 3.43
N LYS A 474 -12.31 -2.48 4.12
CA LYS A 474 -12.18 -2.29 5.58
C LYS A 474 -13.39 -1.77 6.42
N GLU A 475 -14.50 -1.16 5.91
CA GLU A 475 -15.36 -0.25 6.76
C GLU A 475 -16.96 -0.22 6.51
N LEU A 476 -17.96 -0.83 7.27
CA LEU A 476 -19.49 -0.71 7.14
C LEU A 476 -20.48 -0.48 8.40
N ILE A 477 -21.81 -0.91 8.49
CA ILE A 477 -23.05 -0.11 8.96
C ILE A 477 -24.44 -0.74 9.53
N LYS A 478 -25.15 -0.24 10.64
CA LYS A 478 -26.49 -0.78 11.22
C LYS A 478 -27.67 0.13 11.86
N TYR A 479 -28.93 0.21 11.32
CA TYR A 479 -30.17 0.89 11.87
C TYR A 479 -31.51 0.27 11.50
N LYS A 480 -32.40 0.19 12.51
CA LYS A 480 -33.69 -0.53 12.52
C LYS A 480 -33.54 -2.00 12.19
N GLY A 481 -32.56 -2.58 12.90
CA GLY A 481 -32.58 -3.94 13.41
C GLY A 481 -32.55 -5.05 12.38
N PHE A 482 -32.06 -4.78 11.17
CA PHE A 482 -32.24 -5.71 10.06
C PHE A 482 -31.06 -5.72 9.06
N GLN A 483 -30.05 -6.54 9.31
CA GLN A 483 -29.76 -7.63 8.38
C GLN A 483 -29.69 -8.93 9.24
N GLY A 484 -29.71 -10.16 8.70
CA GLY A 484 -29.76 -11.43 9.49
C GLY A 484 -30.98 -12.35 9.22
N LEU A 485 -30.80 -13.39 8.40
CA LEU A 485 -31.77 -14.46 8.13
C LEU A 485 -31.67 -15.53 9.23
N CYS A 486 -32.75 -15.73 9.98
CA CYS A 486 -33.23 -17.08 10.26
C CYS A 486 -34.54 -17.26 9.47
N PRO A 487 -34.81 -18.39 8.80
CA PRO A 487 -35.89 -18.47 7.81
C PRO A 487 -37.31 -18.30 8.38
N SER A 488 -38.20 -17.77 7.55
CA SER A 488 -39.57 -17.35 7.92
C SER A 488 -40.59 -18.50 8.09
N TRP A 489 -40.19 -19.62 8.68
CA TRP A 489 -41.10 -20.72 9.06
C TRP A 489 -41.27 -20.88 10.59
N ALA A 490 -40.46 -20.19 11.41
CA ALA A 490 -40.51 -20.32 12.87
C ALA A 490 -41.76 -19.72 13.52
N PHE A 491 -42.25 -18.56 13.04
CA PHE A 491 -43.50 -17.93 13.49
C PHE A 491 -44.17 -17.18 12.32
N GLY A 492 -45.44 -17.49 12.04
CA GLY A 492 -46.21 -16.84 10.98
C GLY A 492 -46.78 -15.48 11.43
N LEU A 493 -46.17 -14.38 10.98
CA LEU A 493 -46.71 -13.03 11.11
C LEU A 493 -46.42 -12.20 9.85
N GLU A 494 -47.46 -11.94 9.06
CA GLU A 494 -47.41 -10.99 7.95
C GLU A 494 -47.71 -9.56 8.44
N ALA A 495 -46.68 -8.71 8.58
CA ALA A 495 -46.70 -7.25 8.33
C ALA A 495 -45.46 -6.56 8.94
N TYR A 496 -44.69 -5.79 8.14
CA TYR A 496 -44.09 -4.47 8.49
C TYR A 496 -43.35 -3.88 7.25
N PRO A 497 -43.25 -2.54 7.08
CA PRO A 497 -42.79 -1.90 5.84
C PRO A 497 -41.30 -1.45 5.82
N LYS A 498 -40.88 -1.01 4.63
CA LYS A 498 -39.50 -0.72 4.15
C LYS A 498 -38.76 0.42 4.89
N LEU A 499 -37.46 0.24 5.18
CA LEU A 499 -36.49 1.30 5.56
C LEU A 499 -35.17 1.16 4.76
N ARG A 500 -34.14 2.00 4.98
CA ARG A 500 -32.95 2.11 4.10
C ARG A 500 -31.62 2.47 4.80
N PRO A 501 -30.45 2.03 4.27
CA PRO A 501 -29.13 2.48 4.72
C PRO A 501 -28.77 3.93 4.37
N VAL A 502 -28.26 4.67 5.36
CA VAL A 502 -27.79 6.07 5.35
C VAL A 502 -26.27 6.08 5.53
N PRO A 503 -25.50 6.56 4.54
CA PRO A 503 -24.06 6.79 4.70
C PRO A 503 -23.82 8.11 5.45
N PRO A 504 -23.32 8.10 6.70
CA PRO A 504 -23.25 9.27 7.57
C PRO A 504 -22.46 10.43 7.00
N ALA A 505 -21.47 10.20 6.14
CA ALA A 505 -20.70 11.30 5.59
C ALA A 505 -21.23 11.81 4.24
N GLU A 506 -22.30 11.20 3.70
CA GLU A 506 -23.26 11.95 2.89
C GLU A 506 -23.95 13.03 3.74
N LEU A 507 -24.06 12.82 5.06
CA LEU A 507 -24.49 13.85 6.02
C LEU A 507 -23.32 14.76 6.42
N GLU A 508 -22.08 14.27 6.64
CA GLU A 508 -20.88 15.12 6.82
C GLU A 508 -20.71 16.09 5.66
N SER A 509 -20.74 15.62 4.41
CA SER A 509 -20.70 16.49 3.22
C SER A 509 -21.87 17.48 3.12
N VAL A 510 -22.97 17.30 3.86
CA VAL A 510 -24.03 18.31 4.02
C VAL A 510 -23.76 19.24 5.21
N LEU A 511 -23.21 18.74 6.31
CA LEU A 511 -22.89 19.51 7.52
C LEU A 511 -21.67 20.43 7.31
N LEU A 512 -20.69 20.01 6.52
CA LEU A 512 -19.59 20.84 6.00
C LEU A 512 -20.05 21.94 5.03
N THR A 513 -21.34 21.99 4.65
CA THR A 513 -21.93 23.15 3.93
C THR A 513 -22.59 24.16 4.85
N HIS A 514 -22.68 23.88 6.16
CA HIS A 514 -23.08 24.90 7.13
C HIS A 514 -21.90 25.86 7.33
N PRO A 515 -22.10 27.19 7.19
CA PRO A 515 -21.00 28.15 7.24
C PRO A 515 -20.27 28.11 8.60
N ASP A 516 -21.01 27.83 9.66
CA ASP A 516 -20.51 27.85 11.04
C ASP A 516 -19.92 26.49 11.50
N ILE A 517 -19.67 25.55 10.57
CA ILE A 517 -19.07 24.24 10.85
C ILE A 517 -17.70 24.13 10.15
N ALA A 518 -16.61 24.22 10.92
CA ALA A 518 -15.25 24.08 10.42
C ALA A 518 -14.89 22.64 10.05
N ASP A 519 -15.39 21.64 10.80
CA ASP A 519 -15.21 20.23 10.50
C ASP A 519 -16.35 19.39 11.09
N VAL A 520 -16.52 18.14 10.65
CA VAL A 520 -17.56 17.26 11.21
C VAL A 520 -17.23 15.79 11.00
N ALA A 521 -17.46 15.00 12.05
CA ALA A 521 -17.64 13.56 11.94
C ALA A 521 -19.12 13.23 12.20
N VAL A 522 -19.75 12.42 11.34
CA VAL A 522 -21.07 11.84 11.62
C VAL A 522 -20.89 10.35 11.81
N ILE A 523 -21.47 9.83 12.87
CA ILE A 523 -21.44 8.39 13.18
C ILE A 523 -22.83 7.90 13.56
N GLY A 524 -23.03 6.60 13.44
CA GLY A 524 -24.15 5.88 13.99
C GLY A 524 -24.04 5.79 15.51
N ILE A 525 -25.15 5.99 16.20
CA ILE A 525 -25.22 5.84 17.66
C ILE A 525 -26.51 5.11 18.02
N GLU A 526 -26.37 3.99 18.73
CA GLU A 526 -27.48 3.13 19.09
C GLU A 526 -28.58 3.83 19.92
N ASP A 527 -29.76 3.94 19.33
CA ASP A 527 -31.04 3.92 20.02
C ASP A 527 -31.39 2.48 20.39
N LEU A 528 -31.10 2.17 21.65
CA LEU A 528 -31.33 0.89 22.30
C LEU A 528 -32.82 0.54 22.48
N LYS A 529 -33.77 1.47 22.24
CA LYS A 529 -35.21 1.19 22.30
C LYS A 529 -35.80 0.63 21.00
N GLU A 530 -35.23 1.00 19.85
CA GLU A 530 -35.73 0.57 18.54
C GLU A 530 -34.75 -0.36 17.78
N ALA A 531 -33.59 -0.69 18.38
CA ALA A 531 -32.48 -1.45 17.78
C ALA A 531 -31.92 -0.77 16.50
N THR A 532 -31.42 0.46 16.67
CA THR A 532 -31.07 1.33 15.53
C THR A 532 -29.88 2.22 15.84
N GLU A 533 -28.96 2.48 14.91
CA GLU A 533 -28.13 3.68 15.02
C GLU A 533 -28.85 4.93 14.50
N LEU A 534 -29.16 5.88 15.36
CA LEU A 534 -29.58 7.20 14.90
C LEU A 534 -28.33 7.96 14.45
N PRO A 535 -28.31 8.57 13.25
CA PRO A 535 -27.17 9.40 12.83
C PRO A 535 -27.03 10.60 13.78
N ARG A 536 -25.83 10.80 14.34
CA ARG A 536 -25.44 11.98 15.13
C ARG A 536 -24.21 12.64 14.51
N ALA A 537 -24.25 13.96 14.43
CA ALA A 537 -23.10 14.77 14.03
C ALA A 537 -22.30 15.27 15.23
N TYR A 538 -20.97 15.24 15.13
CA TYR A 538 -20.02 15.93 15.99
C TYR A 538 -19.30 16.98 15.13
N VAL A 539 -19.67 18.24 15.34
CA VAL A 539 -19.29 19.38 14.52
C VAL A 539 -18.26 20.24 15.27
N VAL A 540 -17.19 20.65 14.61
CA VAL A 540 -16.28 21.69 15.11
C VAL A 540 -16.86 23.05 14.68
N HIS A 541 -16.99 24.01 15.60
CA HIS A 541 -17.51 25.33 15.23
C HIS A 541 -16.50 26.13 14.40
N ALA A 542 -16.96 26.90 13.41
CA ALA A 542 -16.07 27.72 12.58
C ALA A 542 -15.41 28.89 13.34
N SER A 543 -15.91 29.22 14.54
CA SER A 543 -15.28 30.15 15.47
C SER A 543 -15.52 29.63 16.89
N PRO A 544 -14.59 28.87 17.50
CA PRO A 544 -14.80 28.24 18.81
C PRO A 544 -15.19 29.24 19.93
N ASP A 545 -14.64 30.45 19.87
CA ASP A 545 -14.83 31.49 20.88
C ASP A 545 -16.21 32.19 20.84
N SER A 546 -17.05 31.90 19.84
CA SER A 546 -18.35 32.57 19.65
C SER A 546 -19.55 31.84 20.27
N LEU A 547 -19.34 30.68 20.90
CA LEU A 547 -20.35 29.94 21.66
C LEU A 547 -19.76 29.63 23.04
N GLN A 548 -19.88 30.56 23.99
CA GLN A 548 -19.10 30.51 25.24
C GLN A 548 -19.77 29.72 26.37
N SER A 549 -21.07 29.41 26.25
CA SER A 549 -21.82 28.59 27.19
C SER A 549 -22.36 27.31 26.56
N ASP A 550 -22.54 26.27 27.40
CA ASP A 550 -23.22 25.03 26.99
C ASP A 550 -24.67 25.27 26.54
N ALA A 551 -25.33 26.32 27.04
CA ALA A 551 -26.67 26.70 26.60
C ALA A 551 -26.69 27.12 25.13
N GLU A 552 -25.77 28.00 24.73
CA GLU A 552 -25.61 28.43 23.33
C GLU A 552 -25.17 27.26 22.43
N LYS A 553 -24.22 26.41 22.89
CA LYS A 553 -23.81 25.20 22.13
C LYS A 553 -24.96 24.21 21.95
N VAL A 554 -25.90 24.10 22.91
CA VAL A 554 -27.11 23.25 22.80
C VAL A 554 -28.19 23.89 21.91
N GLU A 555 -28.45 25.19 22.01
CA GLU A 555 -29.41 25.89 21.15
C GLU A 555 -28.94 25.88 19.69
N TYR A 556 -27.66 26.18 19.44
CA TYR A 556 -27.02 26.03 18.13
C TYR A 556 -27.16 24.59 17.60
N ALA A 557 -26.85 23.57 18.40
CA ALA A 557 -27.02 22.17 17.98
C ALA A 557 -28.47 21.81 17.61
N GLN A 558 -29.47 22.32 18.34
CA GLN A 558 -30.88 22.15 17.98
C GLN A 558 -31.24 22.89 16.68
N ASN A 559 -30.68 24.08 16.47
CA ASN A 559 -30.86 24.84 15.23
C ASN A 559 -30.21 24.13 14.02
N ILE A 560 -29.03 23.51 14.16
CA ILE A 560 -28.44 22.67 13.09
C ILE A 560 -29.33 21.46 12.77
N VAL A 561 -29.87 20.76 13.79
CA VAL A 561 -30.82 19.66 13.55
C VAL A 561 -32.04 20.16 12.78
N LYS A 562 -32.62 21.29 13.19
CA LYS A 562 -33.84 21.88 12.60
C LYS A 562 -33.60 22.40 11.17
N TRP A 563 -32.45 23.03 10.92
CA TRP A 563 -31.96 23.41 9.59
C TRP A 563 -31.79 22.20 8.70
N MET A 564 -31.09 21.15 9.17
CA MET A 564 -30.81 19.96 8.37
C MET A 564 -32.08 19.18 8.03
N GLN A 565 -33.10 19.21 8.90
CA GLN A 565 -34.44 18.66 8.60
C GLN A 565 -35.15 19.35 7.41
N THR A 566 -34.72 20.54 6.99
CA THR A 566 -35.16 21.17 5.73
C THR A 566 -34.33 20.77 4.50
N LYS A 567 -33.13 20.20 4.71
CA LYS A 567 -32.15 19.88 3.66
C LYS A 567 -32.11 18.40 3.28
N VAL A 568 -32.51 17.48 4.18
CA VAL A 568 -32.55 16.03 3.92
C VAL A 568 -33.91 15.42 4.25
N ALA A 569 -34.28 14.32 3.60
CA ALA A 569 -35.59 13.68 3.79
C ALA A 569 -35.81 13.10 5.20
N LYS A 570 -37.09 12.94 5.62
CA LYS A 570 -37.54 12.50 6.97
C LYS A 570 -36.90 11.22 7.57
N HIS A 571 -36.22 10.40 6.76
CA HIS A 571 -35.50 9.20 7.19
C HIS A 571 -33.96 9.37 7.26
N LYS A 572 -33.42 10.49 6.77
CA LYS A 572 -32.00 10.89 6.91
C LYS A 572 -31.78 11.97 7.99
N PHE A 573 -32.84 12.34 8.72
CA PHE A 573 -32.77 13.30 9.82
C PHE A 573 -31.74 12.87 10.88
N LEU A 574 -30.96 13.83 11.41
CA LEU A 574 -30.11 13.66 12.60
C LEU A 574 -30.97 13.48 13.87
N ARG A 575 -31.66 12.35 13.97
CA ARG A 575 -32.46 11.98 15.15
C ARG A 575 -31.58 11.70 16.37
N GLY A 576 -30.30 11.39 16.15
CA GLY A 576 -29.29 11.32 17.22
C GLY A 576 -28.89 12.70 17.74
N GLY A 577 -29.13 13.77 16.96
CA GLY A 577 -28.78 15.16 17.29
C GLY A 577 -27.45 15.63 16.70
N VAL A 578 -26.95 16.75 17.24
CA VAL A 578 -25.68 17.41 16.87
C VAL A 578 -24.92 17.72 18.17
N ARG A 579 -23.58 17.79 18.13
CA ARG A 579 -22.67 18.10 19.26
C ARG A 579 -21.51 18.98 18.79
N VAL A 580 -21.14 20.02 19.55
CA VAL A 580 -20.07 20.98 19.20
C VAL A 580 -18.74 20.67 19.95
N ILE A 581 -17.57 20.89 19.34
CA ILE A 581 -16.21 20.56 19.85
C ILE A 581 -15.08 21.54 19.38
N ASP A 582 -13.94 21.61 20.09
CA ASP A 582 -12.89 22.68 20.03
C ASP A 582 -11.39 22.12 20.01
N ILE A 583 -10.30 22.92 19.76
CA ILE A 583 -8.92 22.44 19.35
C ILE A 583 -7.68 23.28 19.84
N ILE A 584 -6.54 22.70 20.33
CA ILE A 584 -5.19 23.34 20.61
C ILE A 584 -3.95 22.33 20.50
N PRO A 585 -2.64 22.74 20.29
CA PRO A 585 -1.47 21.87 19.91
C PRO A 585 -0.21 21.77 20.86
N LYS A 586 0.98 21.29 20.37
CA LYS A 586 2.17 20.72 21.11
C LYS A 586 3.52 21.50 21.08
N SER A 587 4.40 21.35 22.12
CA SER A 587 5.90 21.25 22.01
C SER A 587 6.67 21.06 23.36
N ALA A 588 7.68 20.16 23.47
CA ALA A 588 9.00 20.29 24.19
C ALA A 588 9.63 18.97 24.77
N ALA A 589 10.97 18.79 24.58
CA ALA A 589 11.96 17.99 25.36
C ALA A 589 11.76 16.45 25.58
N ALA A 590 12.71 15.66 26.13
CA ALA A 590 14.16 15.44 25.88
C ALA A 590 14.63 14.11 26.58
N PRO A 591 15.71 13.40 26.15
CA PRO A 591 15.97 12.00 26.55
C PRO A 591 16.96 11.78 27.72
N GLY A 592 16.80 10.70 28.50
CA GLY A 592 17.77 10.33 29.55
C GLY A 592 17.57 9.02 30.37
N LYS A 593 18.11 7.90 29.85
CA LYS A 593 18.46 6.62 30.54
C LYS A 593 17.33 5.64 31.02
N PRO A 594 17.64 4.33 31.17
CA PRO A 594 16.68 3.22 31.40
C PRO A 594 16.75 2.62 32.83
N ASP A 595 15.87 1.64 33.16
CA ASP A 595 16.29 0.30 33.69
C ASP A 595 15.13 -0.75 33.78
N VAL A 596 15.48 -2.05 33.98
CA VAL A 596 14.72 -3.26 34.42
C VAL A 596 13.30 -3.57 33.87
N PHE A 597 12.97 -4.80 33.43
CA PHE A 597 13.35 -6.11 34.00
C PHE A 597 13.46 -7.28 32.99
N ARG A 598 14.68 -7.80 32.80
CA ARG A 598 14.94 -9.14 32.22
C ARG A 598 14.61 -10.26 33.24
N ASP A 599 14.71 -11.52 32.82
CA ASP A 599 14.64 -12.76 33.62
C ASP A 599 13.30 -13.19 34.27
N ILE A 600 13.31 -14.43 34.78
CA ILE A 600 12.20 -15.32 35.20
C ILE A 600 11.42 -15.92 34.00
N THR A 601 11.50 -17.23 33.68
CA THR A 601 12.32 -18.36 34.18
C THR A 601 12.45 -19.46 33.09
N GLN A 602 13.30 -20.47 33.30
CA GLN A 602 13.50 -21.62 32.37
C GLN A 602 12.93 -22.96 32.88
N LYS A 603 12.59 -23.84 31.91
CA LYS A 603 12.52 -25.34 31.95
C LYS A 603 11.43 -26.04 32.81
N PRO A 604 10.85 -27.18 32.31
CA PRO A 604 9.92 -28.04 33.05
C PRO A 604 10.52 -29.40 33.51
N PRO A 605 9.91 -30.05 34.52
CA PRO A 605 10.02 -31.49 34.80
C PRO A 605 8.60 -32.16 34.64
N PRO A 606 8.33 -33.47 34.93
CA PRO A 606 7.79 -34.35 33.89
C PRO A 606 6.35 -34.89 34.12
N TYR A 607 5.82 -35.54 33.07
CA TYR A 607 4.61 -36.37 33.09
C TYR A 607 4.67 -37.49 34.14
N ASN A 608 3.56 -37.76 34.84
CA ASN A 608 3.27 -39.03 35.51
C ASN A 608 1.81 -39.11 35.99
N GLY A 609 1.27 -40.34 36.10
CA GLY A 609 0.11 -40.66 36.95
C GLY A 609 -1.29 -40.63 36.29
N TRP A 610 -1.89 -41.82 36.14
CA TRP A 610 -3.36 -41.97 36.08
C TRP A 610 -3.94 -41.88 37.50
N GLY A 611 -5.17 -41.39 37.66
CA GLY A 611 -5.84 -41.37 38.97
C GLY A 611 -7.32 -40.98 38.90
N SER A 612 -8.20 -41.93 39.19
CA SER A 612 -9.64 -41.75 39.29
C SER A 612 -10.06 -40.89 40.49
N LEU A 613 -11.18 -40.17 40.37
CA LEU A 613 -12.36 -40.33 41.24
C LEU A 613 -13.55 -39.48 40.78
N CYS A 614 -14.76 -40.05 40.87
CA CYS A 614 -16.03 -39.39 40.55
C CYS A 614 -17.10 -39.81 41.59
N PRO A 615 -17.73 -38.87 42.33
CA PRO A 615 -18.92 -39.13 43.13
C PRO A 615 -20.21 -39.01 42.29
N ARG A 616 -21.18 -39.89 42.55
CA ARG A 616 -22.45 -40.01 41.81
C ARG A 616 -23.54 -39.09 42.36
N SER A 617 -24.54 -38.76 41.53
CA SER A 617 -25.94 -38.73 41.99
C SER A 617 -26.96 -38.99 40.86
N GLY A 618 -27.99 -39.81 41.17
CA GLY A 618 -29.34 -39.80 40.58
C GLY A 618 -29.57 -40.01 39.07
N ILE A 619 -29.90 -41.24 38.64
CA ILE A 619 -30.70 -41.52 37.42
C ILE A 619 -31.77 -42.58 37.75
N PRO A 620 -33.07 -42.38 37.44
CA PRO A 620 -34.09 -43.42 37.44
C PRO A 620 -34.18 -44.18 36.08
N PRO A 621 -34.64 -45.44 36.06
CA PRO A 621 -34.51 -46.32 34.88
C PRO A 621 -35.60 -46.15 33.80
N PRO A 622 -35.34 -46.56 32.54
CA PRO A 622 -36.29 -46.47 31.43
C PRO A 622 -37.21 -47.71 31.28
N PRO A 623 -38.39 -47.58 30.64
CA PRO A 623 -39.18 -48.71 30.13
C PRO A 623 -38.51 -49.40 28.91
N PRO A 624 -38.88 -50.65 28.58
CA PRO A 624 -38.16 -51.46 27.60
C PRO A 624 -38.62 -51.31 26.13
N SER A 625 -37.71 -51.70 25.23
CA SER A 625 -37.93 -52.17 23.86
C SER A 625 -38.71 -51.30 22.86
N VAL A 626 -37.96 -50.57 22.02
CA VAL A 626 -38.09 -50.67 20.56
C VAL A 626 -36.71 -51.05 19.99
N THR A 627 -36.68 -51.82 18.91
CA THR A 627 -35.46 -52.48 18.42
C THR A 627 -34.45 -51.54 17.77
N ALA A 628 -33.17 -51.86 17.95
CA ALA A 628 -32.07 -51.18 17.28
C ALA A 628 -32.14 -51.41 15.75
N ARG A 629 -32.59 -50.39 15.01
CA ARG A 629 -32.20 -50.23 13.60
C ARG A 629 -30.95 -49.37 13.56
N SER A 630 -29.89 -49.91 12.95
CA SER A 630 -28.65 -49.19 12.69
C SER A 630 -28.87 -48.07 11.67
N ARG A 631 -29.34 -46.91 12.13
CA ARG A 631 -28.88 -45.67 11.51
C ARG A 631 -27.41 -45.52 11.89
N VAL A 632 -26.54 -45.93 10.97
CA VAL A 632 -25.41 -45.07 10.65
C VAL A 632 -26.05 -43.75 10.25
N GLU A 633 -26.02 -42.77 11.14
CA GLU A 633 -26.38 -41.41 10.76
C GLU A 633 -25.29 -40.97 9.78
N SER A 634 -25.64 -41.04 8.49
CA SER A 634 -24.82 -40.48 7.43
C SER A 634 -24.63 -39.01 7.76
N MET A 635 -23.41 -38.64 8.19
CA MET A 635 -23.03 -37.23 8.30
C MET A 635 -23.47 -36.55 7.02
N ALA A 636 -24.19 -35.44 7.15
CA ALA A 636 -24.65 -34.69 5.99
C ALA A 636 -23.43 -34.42 5.08
N PRO A 637 -23.51 -34.71 3.77
CA PRO A 637 -22.37 -34.50 2.88
C PRO A 637 -21.94 -33.03 3.00
N PRO A 638 -20.63 -32.76 3.09
CA PRO A 638 -20.14 -31.42 3.44
C PRO A 638 -20.73 -30.37 2.50
N ARG A 639 -21.13 -29.23 3.08
CA ARG A 639 -21.81 -28.13 2.39
C ARG A 639 -20.81 -27.34 1.55
N ILE A 640 -20.39 -27.98 0.46
CA ILE A 640 -19.50 -27.42 -0.54
C ILE A 640 -20.29 -26.43 -1.39
N TYR A 641 -19.85 -25.18 -1.35
CA TYR A 641 -20.28 -24.16 -2.29
C TYR A 641 -19.33 -24.22 -3.50
N GLU A 642 -19.85 -24.68 -4.64
CA GLU A 642 -19.19 -24.53 -5.93
C GLU A 642 -19.28 -23.06 -6.39
N SER A 643 -18.41 -22.67 -7.34
CA SER A 643 -18.56 -21.40 -8.04
C SER A 643 -19.87 -21.32 -8.83
N GLY A 644 -20.46 -20.13 -8.90
CA GLY A 644 -21.58 -19.84 -9.81
C GLY A 644 -21.20 -19.79 -11.30
N TYR A 645 -19.91 -19.88 -11.62
CA TYR A 645 -19.39 -19.61 -12.97
C TYR A 645 -18.96 -20.86 -13.71
N SER A 646 -19.15 -20.83 -15.02
CA SER A 646 -18.66 -21.89 -15.91
C SER A 646 -17.15 -22.06 -15.74
N PRO A 647 -16.63 -23.27 -15.48
CA PRO A 647 -15.21 -23.49 -15.29
C PRO A 647 -14.41 -23.05 -16.52
N VAL A 648 -13.39 -22.23 -16.31
CA VAL A 648 -12.62 -21.61 -17.40
C VAL A 648 -11.43 -22.51 -17.78
N PRO A 649 -11.05 -22.61 -19.07
CA PRO A 649 -9.95 -23.49 -19.50
C PRO A 649 -8.59 -22.94 -19.07
N ILE A 650 -7.96 -23.59 -18.10
CA ILE A 650 -6.66 -23.21 -17.57
C ILE A 650 -5.52 -23.66 -18.49
N VAL A 651 -4.71 -22.72 -18.96
CA VAL A 651 -3.58 -22.97 -19.85
C VAL A 651 -2.42 -23.56 -19.06
N ASN A 652 -2.13 -24.84 -19.32
CA ASN A 652 -1.06 -25.56 -18.66
C ASN A 652 0.27 -25.39 -19.41
N THR A 653 0.83 -24.19 -19.31
CA THR A 653 2.17 -23.84 -19.83
C THR A 653 3.00 -23.13 -18.74
N SER A 654 4.28 -22.87 -18.99
CA SER A 654 5.06 -22.03 -18.06
C SER A 654 4.41 -20.68 -17.96
N ILE A 655 4.57 -20.03 -16.80
CA ILE A 655 4.00 -18.70 -16.62
C ILE A 655 4.55 -17.78 -17.72
N TYR A 656 5.88 -17.60 -17.80
CA TYR A 656 6.58 -16.88 -18.88
C TYR A 656 6.03 -17.12 -20.29
N THR A 657 5.76 -18.38 -20.63
CA THR A 657 5.41 -18.82 -21.98
C THR A 657 3.97 -18.50 -22.34
N HIS A 658 3.06 -18.51 -21.37
CA HIS A 658 1.71 -17.93 -21.54
C HIS A 658 1.95 -16.44 -21.90
N LEU A 659 2.73 -15.71 -21.09
CA LEU A 659 2.93 -14.26 -21.22
C LEU A 659 3.51 -13.81 -22.55
N LEU A 660 4.78 -14.12 -22.70
CA LEU A 660 5.64 -13.53 -23.69
C LEU A 660 5.67 -14.43 -24.93
N GLY A 661 4.99 -15.58 -24.90
CA GLY A 661 4.98 -16.56 -25.99
C GLY A 661 4.58 -15.96 -27.33
N SER A 662 3.45 -15.24 -27.39
CA SER A 662 2.83 -14.85 -28.67
C SER A 662 2.72 -13.33 -28.92
N ARG A 663 2.78 -12.96 -30.20
CA ARG A 663 2.55 -11.62 -30.79
C ARG A 663 3.43 -10.48 -30.24
N THR A 664 4.62 -10.33 -30.82
CA THR A 664 5.31 -9.03 -30.87
C THR A 664 4.61 -8.12 -31.88
N ALA A 665 3.93 -7.08 -31.41
CA ALA A 665 3.60 -5.94 -32.26
C ALA A 665 4.91 -5.26 -32.72
N SER A 666 4.96 -4.78 -33.96
CA SER A 666 6.16 -4.21 -34.57
C SER A 666 6.66 -2.99 -33.80
N GLY A 667 7.87 -3.07 -33.25
CA GLY A 667 8.50 -2.00 -32.49
C GLY A 667 9.38 -2.57 -31.39
N ASP A 668 10.63 -2.87 -31.72
CA ASP A 668 11.72 -3.14 -30.76
C ASP A 668 12.37 -1.82 -30.27
N ASP A 669 11.58 -0.74 -30.25
CA ASP A 669 11.98 0.57 -30.79
C ASP A 669 12.66 1.54 -29.79
N VAL A 670 13.26 2.63 -30.32
CA VAL A 670 14.56 3.17 -29.91
C VAL A 670 14.78 4.72 -29.93
N GLY A 671 13.85 5.70 -30.00
CA GLY A 671 12.39 5.80 -29.83
C GLY A 671 12.03 7.06 -28.98
N ALA A 672 11.04 6.96 -28.08
CA ALA A 672 10.62 7.88 -26.99
C ALA A 672 10.10 6.98 -25.84
N THR A 673 9.42 7.38 -24.75
CA THR A 673 9.33 6.45 -23.59
C THR A 673 8.01 5.68 -23.42
N THR A 674 7.71 4.79 -24.34
CA THR A 674 6.81 3.67 -24.12
C THR A 674 7.36 2.39 -24.72
N LEU A 675 8.27 1.76 -23.99
CA LEU A 675 8.82 0.47 -24.39
C LEU A 675 7.68 -0.56 -24.53
N THR A 676 7.38 -1.01 -25.75
CA THR A 676 6.24 -1.85 -26.23
C THR A 676 6.48 -3.35 -26.12
N ARG A 677 5.44 -4.21 -26.08
CA ARG A 677 5.53 -5.69 -25.79
C ARG A 677 6.85 -6.35 -26.20
N GLY A 678 7.19 -6.23 -27.48
CA GLY A 678 8.40 -6.77 -28.13
C GLY A 678 9.63 -6.48 -27.30
N GLY A 679 9.88 -5.19 -27.02
CA GLY A 679 10.90 -4.74 -26.08
C GLY A 679 11.00 -5.59 -24.82
N LEU A 680 9.94 -5.91 -24.04
CA LEU A 680 10.16 -6.67 -22.79
C LEU A 680 10.42 -8.15 -23.03
N LYS A 681 9.84 -8.73 -24.08
CA LYS A 681 10.18 -10.10 -24.53
C LYS A 681 11.62 -10.19 -25.03
N ASP A 682 12.11 -9.10 -25.62
CA ASP A 682 13.52 -8.86 -25.74
C ASP A 682 14.07 -8.91 -24.30
N LEU A 683 13.80 -7.88 -23.49
CA LEU A 683 14.56 -7.54 -22.30
C LEU A 683 14.73 -8.74 -21.31
N THR A 684 13.77 -9.67 -21.24
CA THR A 684 13.83 -10.91 -20.43
C THR A 684 14.92 -11.90 -20.83
N LEU A 685 15.22 -12.02 -22.11
CA LEU A 685 15.83 -13.22 -22.67
C LEU A 685 17.35 -13.20 -22.58
N ARG A 686 17.98 -12.10 -22.99
CA ARG A 686 19.39 -11.87 -22.67
C ARG A 686 19.55 -11.73 -21.12
N LEU A 687 18.54 -11.38 -20.28
CA LEU A 687 18.75 -11.51 -18.81
C LEU A 687 19.05 -12.94 -18.49
N ALA A 688 18.12 -13.79 -18.90
CA ALA A 688 18.13 -15.18 -18.51
C ALA A 688 19.45 -15.81 -18.93
N TYR A 689 20.02 -15.32 -20.04
CA TYR A 689 21.40 -15.55 -20.43
C TYR A 689 22.37 -15.11 -19.33
N GLY A 690 22.49 -13.81 -19.03
CA GLY A 690 23.52 -13.35 -18.11
C GLY A 690 23.35 -13.81 -16.65
N LEU A 691 22.14 -13.95 -16.09
CA LEU A 691 21.98 -14.59 -14.76
C LEU A 691 22.59 -15.99 -14.75
N LYS A 692 22.40 -16.77 -15.82
CA LYS A 692 22.96 -18.12 -15.95
C LYS A 692 24.46 -18.11 -16.27
N HIS A 693 24.92 -17.19 -17.12
CA HIS A 693 26.27 -17.19 -17.69
C HIS A 693 27.29 -16.27 -17.00
N VAL A 694 26.84 -15.36 -16.13
CA VAL A 694 27.69 -14.46 -15.33
C VAL A 694 27.47 -14.69 -13.83
N CYS A 695 26.22 -14.69 -13.35
CA CYS A 695 25.91 -15.01 -11.94
C CYS A 695 25.86 -16.53 -11.65
N GLY A 696 26.07 -17.38 -12.67
CA GLY A 696 26.08 -18.83 -12.52
C GLY A 696 24.76 -19.45 -12.07
N ALA A 697 23.62 -18.77 -12.29
CA ALA A 697 22.29 -19.25 -11.91
C ALA A 697 21.90 -20.55 -12.64
N LYS A 698 21.15 -21.41 -11.97
CA LYS A 698 20.67 -22.71 -12.49
C LYS A 698 19.18 -22.86 -12.22
N ARG A 699 18.44 -23.52 -13.11
CA ARG A 699 17.01 -23.83 -12.91
C ARG A 699 16.81 -24.44 -11.52
N GLY A 700 15.83 -23.92 -10.77
CA GLY A 700 15.56 -24.33 -9.39
C GLY A 700 16.37 -23.60 -8.30
N ASP A 701 17.43 -22.84 -8.64
CA ASP A 701 18.06 -21.92 -7.70
C ASP A 701 17.03 -20.90 -7.24
N THR A 702 17.08 -20.54 -5.96
CA THR A 702 16.39 -19.36 -5.48
C THR A 702 17.11 -18.12 -6.02
N LEU A 703 16.50 -17.48 -7.01
CA LEU A 703 16.72 -16.06 -7.23
C LEU A 703 16.05 -15.31 -6.07
N LEU A 704 16.55 -14.14 -5.69
CA LEU A 704 16.03 -13.35 -4.58
C LEU A 704 16.44 -11.89 -4.80
N ILE A 705 15.58 -10.94 -4.48
CA ILE A 705 15.32 -9.90 -5.47
C ILE A 705 14.83 -8.57 -4.80
N PHE A 706 15.70 -7.57 -4.55
CA PHE A 706 15.53 -6.37 -3.70
C PHE A 706 15.23 -5.01 -4.45
N SER A 707 14.04 -4.27 -4.46
CA SER A 707 13.81 -2.76 -4.77
C SER A 707 12.51 -1.90 -4.61
N PRO A 708 11.98 -1.00 -5.54
CA PRO A 708 10.69 -0.34 -5.63
C PRO A 708 10.27 -0.26 -7.08
N ASN A 709 9.84 0.88 -7.52
CA ASN A 709 8.58 0.85 -8.18
C ASN A 709 8.66 1.29 -9.64
N SER A 710 7.99 0.57 -10.57
CA SER A 710 8.75 0.18 -11.77
C SER A 710 8.09 -0.46 -13.00
N LEU A 711 8.78 -0.28 -14.17
CA LEU A 711 8.84 -0.90 -15.54
C LEU A 711 9.75 -2.12 -15.81
N ALA A 712 10.74 -2.35 -14.96
CA ALA A 712 11.72 -3.45 -15.03
C ALA A 712 11.24 -4.86 -14.90
N TRP A 713 10.00 -4.76 -14.57
CA TRP A 713 9.38 -5.48 -13.58
C TRP A 713 9.36 -6.90 -14.23
N PRO A 714 8.48 -7.00 -15.26
CA PRO A 714 7.97 -8.28 -15.68
C PRO A 714 9.17 -9.11 -16.05
N VAL A 715 10.05 -8.45 -16.75
CA VAL A 715 11.34 -8.77 -17.22
C VAL A 715 12.37 -9.47 -16.32
N VAL A 716 12.36 -9.47 -14.97
CA VAL A 716 13.08 -10.52 -14.17
C VAL A 716 12.15 -11.39 -13.37
N LEU A 717 10.91 -11.00 -13.12
CA LEU A 717 9.97 -12.06 -12.78
C LEU A 717 9.95 -13.07 -13.93
N TYR A 718 10.29 -12.64 -15.14
CA TYR A 718 10.29 -13.34 -16.41
C TYR A 718 11.68 -13.53 -16.98
N GLY A 719 12.70 -12.78 -16.60
CA GLY A 719 14.09 -13.12 -16.90
C GLY A 719 14.67 -14.08 -15.87
N GLY A 720 14.22 -13.98 -14.62
CA GLY A 720 14.46 -14.95 -13.56
C GLY A 720 13.70 -16.24 -13.85
N VAL A 721 12.41 -16.14 -14.19
CA VAL A 721 11.67 -17.32 -14.69
C VAL A 721 12.20 -17.80 -16.04
N ALA A 722 12.60 -16.95 -17.00
CA ALA A 722 13.24 -17.44 -18.23
C ALA A 722 14.62 -18.05 -17.98
N ALA A 723 15.26 -17.78 -16.84
CA ALA A 723 16.43 -18.50 -16.36
C ALA A 723 16.09 -19.79 -15.59
N GLY A 724 14.81 -20.15 -15.47
CA GLY A 724 14.32 -21.33 -14.74
C GLY A 724 14.32 -21.16 -13.21
N LEU A 725 14.49 -19.94 -12.72
CA LEU A 725 14.86 -19.72 -11.33
C LEU A 725 13.62 -19.77 -10.44
N ARG A 726 13.74 -20.51 -9.34
CA ARG A 726 12.69 -20.51 -8.32
C ARG A 726 12.61 -19.12 -7.76
N CYS A 727 11.36 -18.75 -7.62
CA CYS A 727 10.96 -17.44 -7.27
C CYS A 727 10.39 -17.54 -5.82
N THR A 728 11.22 -17.25 -4.80
CA THR A 728 10.86 -16.88 -3.37
C THR A 728 11.33 -15.41 -3.04
N LEU A 729 10.50 -14.32 -2.62
CA LEU A 729 10.15 -12.76 -2.64
C LEU A 729 9.59 -12.13 -1.34
N ALA A 730 9.74 -10.80 -1.21
CA ALA A 730 8.99 -10.00 -0.26
C ALA A 730 8.74 -8.49 -0.56
N ASN A 731 7.47 -8.11 -0.71
CA ASN A 731 6.69 -7.27 0.21
C ASN A 731 6.22 -5.76 0.03
N SER A 732 6.77 -4.65 0.57
CA SER A 732 6.19 -3.30 0.99
C SER A 732 7.17 -2.20 1.55
N GLY A 733 8.45 -2.04 1.11
CA GLY A 733 9.66 -1.64 1.93
C GLY A 733 10.32 -2.56 3.04
N TYR A 734 11.21 -3.58 2.85
CA TYR A 734 11.63 -4.62 3.85
C TYR A 734 13.02 -4.45 4.41
N THR A 735 13.19 -5.09 5.55
CA THR A 735 14.07 -4.66 6.59
C THR A 735 14.14 -5.78 7.64
N HIS A 736 15.14 -5.86 8.53
CA HIS A 736 16.39 -6.54 8.25
C HIS A 736 16.51 -7.85 8.99
N HIS A 737 16.35 -7.89 10.31
CA HIS A 737 16.40 -9.18 11.03
C HIS A 737 15.25 -10.09 10.58
N GLU A 738 14.30 -9.43 9.94
CA GLU A 738 13.01 -9.86 9.46
C GLU A 738 13.10 -10.19 7.95
N LEU A 739 14.23 -9.84 7.30
CA LEU A 739 14.66 -10.44 6.06
C LEU A 739 15.86 -11.39 6.15
N GLU A 740 16.86 -11.17 6.98
CA GLU A 740 17.84 -12.16 7.40
C GLU A 740 17.18 -13.53 7.61
N HIS A 741 16.10 -13.53 8.39
CA HIS A 741 15.11 -14.60 8.56
C HIS A 741 14.66 -15.29 7.27
N GLN A 742 14.45 -14.49 6.24
CA GLN A 742 13.68 -14.71 5.04
C GLN A 742 14.57 -14.99 3.81
N TYR A 743 15.77 -14.42 3.69
CA TYR A 743 16.91 -14.93 2.90
C TYR A 743 17.30 -16.32 3.39
N LYS A 744 17.48 -16.49 4.73
CA LYS A 744 17.81 -17.78 5.35
C LYS A 744 16.75 -18.85 5.03
N ASP A 745 15.47 -18.51 5.19
CA ASP A 745 14.35 -19.40 4.87
C ASP A 745 14.25 -19.71 3.37
N SER A 746 14.36 -18.70 2.50
CA SER A 746 14.27 -18.87 1.04
C SER A 746 15.46 -19.58 0.40
N ARG A 747 16.61 -19.61 1.09
CA ARG A 747 17.91 -20.15 0.61
C ARG A 747 18.35 -19.54 -0.72
N ALA A 748 18.29 -18.22 -0.76
CA ALA A 748 18.73 -17.44 -1.88
C ALA A 748 20.19 -17.64 -2.26
N LYS A 749 20.41 -17.63 -3.57
CA LYS A 749 21.72 -17.67 -4.18
C LYS A 749 22.13 -16.29 -4.70
N ILE A 750 21.24 -15.68 -5.46
CA ILE A 750 21.46 -14.37 -6.08
C ILE A 750 20.48 -13.39 -5.44
N VAL A 751 21.01 -12.24 -5.04
CA VAL A 751 20.40 -11.06 -4.45
C VAL A 751 20.40 -9.94 -5.47
N VAL A 752 19.66 -10.14 -6.55
CA VAL A 752 19.31 -9.05 -7.47
C VAL A 752 18.70 -7.92 -6.61
N CYS A 753 19.08 -6.67 -6.85
CA CYS A 753 19.08 -5.61 -5.82
C CYS A 753 19.17 -4.21 -6.48
N SER A 754 19.14 -3.07 -5.75
CA SER A 754 18.98 -1.72 -6.38
C SER A 754 19.42 -0.46 -5.59
N GLU A 755 19.02 0.82 -5.83
CA GLU A 755 19.57 1.96 -5.02
C GLU A 755 19.02 2.13 -3.63
N GLU A 756 17.72 2.31 -3.47
CA GLU A 756 17.13 2.92 -2.28
C GLU A 756 16.87 2.09 -1.00
N THR A 757 17.61 1.02 -0.79
CA THR A 757 17.59 0.14 0.39
C THR A 757 18.91 -0.60 0.44
N VAL A 758 19.90 -0.43 -0.47
CA VAL A 758 20.89 -1.51 -0.53
C VAL A 758 21.80 -1.61 0.73
N PRO A 759 21.86 -0.66 1.72
CA PRO A 759 22.63 -0.81 2.97
C PRO A 759 22.17 -1.83 3.98
N VAL A 760 21.46 -2.84 3.53
CA VAL A 760 20.89 -3.88 4.34
C VAL A 760 21.76 -5.16 4.12
N ALA A 761 21.82 -5.87 2.98
CA ALA A 761 22.48 -7.22 2.89
C ALA A 761 23.97 -7.31 2.99
N ARG A 762 24.81 -6.36 2.62
CA ARG A 762 26.23 -6.52 2.93
C ARG A 762 26.50 -6.33 4.41
N GLU A 763 25.46 -5.98 5.20
CA GLU A 763 25.31 -6.44 6.58
C GLU A 763 24.22 -7.50 6.90
N MET A 764 23.52 -8.08 5.92
CA MET A 764 22.93 -9.43 6.06
C MET A 764 24.02 -10.43 6.02
N PHE A 765 24.72 -10.45 4.92
CA PHE A 765 26.03 -10.99 4.70
C PHE A 765 26.97 -10.60 5.86
N SER A 766 27.13 -9.34 6.31
CA SER A 766 27.92 -9.11 7.56
C SER A 766 27.33 -9.76 8.84
N LEU A 767 26.01 -9.77 9.10
CA LEU A 767 25.44 -10.54 10.24
C LEU A 767 25.52 -12.05 10.06
N LEU A 768 25.58 -12.52 8.81
CA LEU A 768 25.85 -13.89 8.40
C LEU A 768 27.37 -14.19 8.42
N GLY A 769 28.22 -13.20 8.70
CA GLY A 769 29.68 -13.31 8.74
C GLY A 769 30.40 -13.29 7.38
N LEU A 770 29.70 -13.04 6.27
CA LEU A 770 30.29 -12.81 4.95
C LEU A 770 30.86 -11.39 4.87
N SER A 771 32.03 -11.28 4.26
CA SER A 771 32.62 -9.98 3.92
C SER A 771 31.83 -9.27 2.82
N GLU A 772 32.05 -7.96 2.75
CA GLU A 772 31.56 -7.08 1.70
C GLU A 772 31.84 -7.69 0.31
N ALA A 773 33.09 -8.10 0.04
CA ALA A 773 33.53 -8.70 -1.22
C ALA A 773 33.01 -10.13 -1.55
N GLU A 774 32.41 -10.85 -0.60
CA GLU A 774 31.78 -12.17 -0.87
C GLU A 774 30.30 -12.04 -1.16
N ALA A 775 29.67 -11.15 -0.43
CA ALA A 775 28.34 -10.70 -0.73
C ALA A 775 28.28 -10.03 -2.12
N ASP A 776 29.41 -9.46 -2.54
CA ASP A 776 29.73 -9.01 -3.90
C ASP A 776 29.78 -10.06 -5.00
N THR A 777 29.47 -11.31 -4.68
CA THR A 777 29.28 -12.36 -5.70
C THR A 777 27.82 -12.78 -5.84
N ARG A 778 26.96 -12.29 -4.93
CA ARG A 778 25.55 -12.69 -4.84
C ARG A 778 24.64 -11.60 -5.37
N ILE A 779 25.05 -10.35 -5.25
CA ILE A 779 24.20 -9.19 -5.53
C ILE A 779 24.22 -8.86 -7.04
N VAL A 780 23.17 -8.21 -7.57
CA VAL A 780 23.09 -7.82 -9.01
C VAL A 780 22.39 -6.46 -9.22
N VAL A 781 23.07 -5.37 -9.63
CA VAL A 781 22.56 -3.99 -9.96
C VAL A 781 22.07 -4.09 -11.39
N MET A 782 21.02 -4.81 -11.49
CA MET A 782 19.84 -4.05 -11.69
C MET A 782 19.86 -2.56 -11.19
N PRO A 783 19.69 -1.44 -12.00
CA PRO A 783 19.44 0.05 -11.87
C PRO A 783 18.05 0.80 -12.28
N GLN A 784 17.70 2.13 -12.25
CA GLN A 784 16.27 2.60 -11.96
C GLN A 784 15.59 3.72 -12.67
N GLN A 785 16.37 4.75 -12.90
CA GLN A 785 15.69 5.98 -13.16
C GLN A 785 15.29 5.90 -14.65
N ASP A 786 15.57 6.86 -15.51
CA ASP A 786 14.81 7.01 -16.74
C ASP A 786 15.36 6.21 -17.96
N LEU A 787 14.72 6.18 -19.15
CA LEU A 787 15.23 5.55 -20.38
C LEU A 787 16.23 6.51 -21.07
N SER A 788 17.51 6.36 -20.76
CA SER A 788 18.73 6.61 -21.56
C SER A 788 20.04 5.67 -21.96
N TRP A 789 20.61 4.43 -21.67
CA TRP A 789 20.53 2.86 -21.74
C TRP A 789 20.75 1.94 -22.99
N ALA A 790 19.79 1.03 -23.25
CA ALA A 790 19.77 -0.22 -24.06
C ALA A 790 20.21 -0.21 -25.53
N GLY A 791 21.21 0.59 -25.83
CA GLY A 791 21.25 1.29 -27.11
C GLY A 791 21.10 2.80 -26.91
N GLY A 792 21.54 3.33 -25.77
CA GLY A 792 21.58 4.75 -25.44
C GLY A 792 22.82 5.09 -24.62
N PRO A 793 23.30 6.35 -24.65
CA PRO A 793 24.64 6.74 -24.20
C PRO A 793 24.72 6.91 -22.66
N GLN A 794 24.27 5.87 -21.99
CA GLN A 794 24.25 5.58 -20.57
C GLN A 794 24.09 6.68 -19.50
N ALA A 795 23.21 6.37 -18.56
CA ALA A 795 23.36 6.84 -17.22
C ALA A 795 24.70 6.29 -16.80
N PRO A 796 25.60 7.08 -16.25
CA PRO A 796 26.71 6.48 -15.61
C PRO A 796 26.17 5.54 -14.55
N LYS A 797 26.55 4.26 -14.65
CA LYS A 797 27.02 3.45 -13.52
C LYS A 797 27.20 4.43 -12.35
N PRO A 798 26.44 4.41 -11.22
CA PRO A 798 26.49 5.25 -9.97
C PRO A 798 27.64 5.17 -8.78
N ALA A 799 28.30 6.21 -8.24
CA ALA A 799 29.44 6.34 -7.29
C ALA A 799 30.30 5.19 -6.68
N ASN A 800 30.22 4.93 -5.36
CA ASN A 800 31.02 3.97 -4.57
C ASN A 800 30.83 2.52 -4.95
N LEU A 801 30.61 2.26 -6.22
CA LEU A 801 30.11 1.02 -6.67
C LEU A 801 30.65 0.67 -8.08
N LYS A 802 31.90 0.24 -8.30
CA LYS A 802 32.43 -0.12 -9.66
C LYS A 802 32.81 -1.57 -10.06
N ASN A 803 32.99 -2.54 -9.14
CA ASN A 803 33.31 -3.97 -9.33
C ASN A 803 32.43 -5.08 -8.59
N LEU A 804 31.09 -5.12 -8.73
CA LEU A 804 30.11 -6.21 -8.42
C LEU A 804 29.44 -6.56 -9.80
N VAL A 805 28.21 -7.07 -9.92
CA VAL A 805 27.63 -7.58 -11.18
C VAL A 805 26.28 -6.95 -11.58
N TRP A 806 26.30 -5.80 -12.28
CA TRP A 806 25.03 -5.19 -12.74
C TRP A 806 24.23 -6.20 -13.54
N MET A 807 22.90 -6.08 -13.56
CA MET A 807 22.15 -6.70 -14.64
C MET A 807 22.61 -6.06 -15.97
N GLN A 808 23.01 -4.79 -16.02
CA GLN A 808 23.87 -4.16 -17.04
C GLN A 808 25.31 -4.68 -17.13
N ASP A 809 25.63 -5.82 -16.53
CA ASP A 809 26.74 -6.69 -16.92
C ASP A 809 26.33 -8.15 -17.28
N LEU A 810 25.03 -8.46 -17.30
CA LEU A 810 24.44 -9.75 -17.67
C LEU A 810 24.21 -9.94 -19.20
N LEU A 811 23.33 -9.20 -19.92
CA LEU A 811 23.14 -9.48 -21.37
C LEU A 811 24.35 -9.29 -22.27
N ALA A 812 25.12 -8.19 -22.19
CA ALA A 812 25.88 -7.74 -23.37
C ALA A 812 27.04 -8.72 -23.68
N LYS A 813 27.06 -9.79 -22.89
CA LYS A 813 27.68 -11.10 -23.03
C LYS A 813 26.90 -12.06 -24.00
N GLY A 814 25.56 -12.16 -23.98
CA GLY A 814 24.70 -12.82 -25.01
C GLY A 814 23.16 -12.88 -24.74
N LYS A 815 22.39 -13.51 -25.66
CA LYS A 815 20.91 -13.71 -25.65
C LYS A 815 20.49 -15.16 -25.44
N LEU A 816 19.43 -15.43 -24.65
CA LEU A 816 18.72 -16.71 -24.82
C LEU A 816 17.77 -16.62 -26.01
N ALA A 817 17.85 -17.59 -26.93
CA ALA A 817 16.91 -17.69 -28.05
C ALA A 817 15.44 -17.92 -27.60
N LYS A 818 15.24 -18.39 -26.36
CA LYS A 818 13.95 -18.63 -25.70
C LYS A 818 14.16 -18.81 -24.20
N GLU A 819 13.08 -18.78 -23.44
CA GLU A 819 13.05 -19.11 -22.02
C GLU A 819 13.47 -20.56 -21.70
N GLU A 820 13.81 -20.80 -20.44
CA GLU A 820 13.95 -22.14 -19.88
C GLU A 820 12.67 -22.97 -20.02
N LYS A 821 12.85 -24.28 -20.18
CA LYS A 821 11.73 -25.21 -20.30
C LYS A 821 11.24 -25.59 -18.90
N PHE A 822 9.94 -25.40 -18.68
CA PHE A 822 9.21 -25.87 -17.51
C PHE A 822 8.34 -27.07 -17.86
N ASP A 823 8.23 -28.02 -16.93
CA ASP A 823 7.54 -29.30 -17.16
C ASP A 823 6.80 -29.85 -15.93
N GLY A 824 7.16 -29.43 -14.71
CA GLY A 824 6.50 -29.81 -13.46
C GLY A 824 5.51 -28.76 -12.96
N LEU A 825 4.86 -28.00 -13.84
CA LEU A 825 4.13 -26.75 -13.58
C LEU A 825 3.22 -26.71 -12.33
N GLY A 826 2.61 -27.84 -11.94
CA GLY A 826 1.77 -27.97 -10.76
C GLY A 826 2.52 -27.97 -9.42
N ASP A 827 3.75 -28.48 -9.40
CA ASP A 827 4.61 -28.63 -8.23
C ASP A 827 5.88 -27.76 -8.29
N GLU A 828 6.27 -27.32 -9.48
CA GLU A 828 7.30 -26.31 -9.66
C GLU A 828 6.79 -25.01 -9.06
N THR A 829 7.27 -24.76 -7.85
CA THR A 829 7.13 -23.49 -7.17
C THR A 829 7.96 -22.46 -7.92
N VAL A 830 7.44 -22.03 -9.07
CA VAL A 830 7.82 -20.75 -9.64
C VAL A 830 7.73 -19.77 -8.50
N TYR A 831 6.61 -19.74 -7.82
CA TYR A 831 6.23 -18.61 -7.03
C TYR A 831 5.91 -19.02 -5.60
N LEU A 832 6.87 -19.05 -4.69
CA LEU A 832 6.59 -19.24 -3.25
C LEU A 832 5.71 -18.08 -2.63
N CYS A 833 5.26 -17.99 -1.37
CA CYS A 833 4.69 -16.72 -0.80
C CYS A 833 5.24 -16.26 0.58
N TYR A 834 4.98 -15.04 1.08
CA TYR A 834 5.41 -14.57 2.42
C TYR A 834 4.37 -13.71 3.20
N SER A 835 3.69 -14.26 4.20
CA SER A 835 2.51 -13.63 4.85
C SER A 835 2.77 -12.50 5.86
N SER A 836 1.71 -11.82 6.31
CA SER A 836 1.75 -10.54 7.05
C SER A 836 2.32 -10.55 8.49
N GLY A 837 2.66 -11.71 9.07
CA GLY A 837 3.36 -11.79 10.35
C GLY A 837 2.61 -11.22 11.58
N THR A 838 1.30 -11.01 11.53
CA THR A 838 0.54 -10.39 12.64
C THR A 838 0.54 -11.20 13.94
N THR A 839 0.96 -12.48 13.89
CA THR A 839 1.02 -13.40 15.03
C THR A 839 2.41 -14.02 15.28
N GLY A 840 3.45 -13.58 14.57
CA GLY A 840 4.79 -14.17 14.70
C GLY A 840 5.77 -13.68 13.63
N LYS A 841 6.87 -14.43 13.39
CA LYS A 841 7.68 -14.16 12.19
C LYS A 841 6.82 -14.43 10.94
N PRO A 842 6.91 -13.59 9.90
CA PRO A 842 6.36 -13.89 8.58
C PRO A 842 6.78 -15.31 8.13
N LYS A 843 5.95 -15.99 7.34
CA LYS A 843 6.19 -17.38 6.93
C LYS A 843 6.36 -17.48 5.43
N GLY A 844 7.27 -18.34 4.98
CA GLY A 844 7.26 -18.80 3.60
C GLY A 844 5.99 -19.60 3.27
N VAL A 845 5.57 -19.53 2.02
CA VAL A 845 4.44 -20.19 1.33
C VAL A 845 4.97 -20.69 -0.03
N GLU A 846 4.22 -21.47 -0.79
CA GLU A 846 4.63 -22.18 -2.00
C GLU A 846 3.52 -22.12 -3.04
N THR A 847 3.66 -21.35 -4.11
CA THR A 847 2.67 -21.20 -5.18
C THR A 847 3.35 -21.48 -6.55
N THR A 848 2.66 -22.10 -7.50
CA THR A 848 3.29 -22.81 -8.63
C THR A 848 2.90 -22.19 -9.97
N HIS A 849 3.59 -22.55 -11.06
CA HIS A 849 3.20 -22.05 -12.39
C HIS A 849 1.72 -22.30 -12.67
N GLN A 850 1.25 -23.50 -12.32
CA GLN A 850 -0.16 -23.83 -12.46
C GLN A 850 -1.03 -23.01 -11.51
N ASN A 851 -0.62 -22.66 -10.28
CA ASN A 851 -1.42 -21.75 -9.46
C ASN A 851 -1.63 -20.40 -10.18
N MET A 852 -0.56 -19.84 -10.77
CA MET A 852 -0.61 -18.54 -11.46
C MET A 852 -1.44 -18.58 -12.74
N THR A 853 -1.28 -19.62 -13.57
CA THR A 853 -2.15 -19.79 -14.74
C THR A 853 -3.60 -20.07 -14.32
N SER A 854 -3.80 -20.90 -13.29
CA SER A 854 -5.13 -21.31 -12.85
C SER A 854 -6.00 -20.16 -12.41
N VAL A 855 -5.53 -19.40 -11.43
CA VAL A 855 -6.32 -18.36 -10.73
C VAL A 855 -6.91 -17.31 -11.65
N VAL A 856 -6.41 -17.26 -12.87
CA VAL A 856 -6.69 -16.18 -13.78
C VAL A 856 -7.03 -16.65 -15.16
N ASP A 857 -6.68 -17.81 -15.68
CA ASP A 857 -7.59 -18.32 -16.71
C ASP A 857 -9.02 -18.38 -16.10
N MET A 858 -9.14 -18.57 -14.78
CA MET A 858 -10.29 -18.13 -13.95
C MET A 858 -10.57 -16.60 -14.01
N THR A 859 -9.84 -15.73 -13.27
CA THR A 859 -10.18 -14.28 -13.22
C THR A 859 -10.14 -13.55 -14.58
N LYS A 860 -9.15 -13.74 -15.47
CA LYS A 860 -9.04 -13.22 -16.88
C LYS A 860 -10.39 -13.15 -17.56
N GLY A 861 -11.22 -14.17 -17.35
CA GLY A 861 -12.56 -14.25 -17.89
C GLY A 861 -13.45 -13.06 -17.59
N PHE A 862 -13.38 -12.41 -16.42
CA PHE A 862 -14.35 -11.44 -15.86
C PHE A 862 -14.33 -9.98 -16.46
N PHE A 863 -13.48 -9.56 -17.42
CA PHE A 863 -13.01 -8.15 -17.66
C PHE A 863 -13.42 -7.19 -18.86
N PRO A 864 -14.57 -6.47 -18.84
CA PRO A 864 -15.39 -5.77 -19.89
C PRO A 864 -14.93 -5.20 -21.25
N LEU A 865 -14.06 -4.19 -21.32
CA LEU A 865 -13.25 -3.81 -22.47
C LEU A 865 -13.70 -3.87 -23.99
N PRO A 866 -14.69 -3.17 -24.57
CA PRO A 866 -14.82 -3.07 -26.05
C PRO A 866 -13.50 -2.76 -26.87
N PRO A 867 -12.89 -3.65 -27.72
CA PRO A 867 -11.49 -4.18 -27.62
C PRO A 867 -10.28 -3.70 -28.52
N ASP A 868 -9.51 -2.62 -28.25
CA ASP A 868 -8.62 -2.02 -29.30
C ASP A 868 -7.06 -1.88 -29.17
N GLY A 869 -6.33 -2.42 -28.18
CA GLY A 869 -4.84 -2.47 -28.12
C GLY A 869 -3.98 -1.18 -27.91
N GLN A 870 -4.41 -0.19 -27.12
CA GLN A 870 -3.77 1.13 -26.77
C GLN A 870 -4.03 1.82 -25.37
N THR A 871 -5.05 1.54 -24.50
CA THR A 871 -5.47 2.33 -23.27
C THR A 871 -4.77 1.71 -22.11
N PRO A 872 -3.88 2.35 -21.39
CA PRO A 872 -3.19 1.65 -20.33
C PRO A 872 -4.03 1.35 -19.13
N MET A 873 -3.37 0.92 -18.08
CA MET A 873 -3.95 1.11 -16.78
C MET A 873 -2.98 1.45 -15.67
N ILE A 874 -3.50 1.83 -14.51
CA ILE A 874 -2.71 2.24 -13.36
C ILE A 874 -2.20 1.15 -12.44
N ALA A 875 -0.92 1.13 -12.23
CA ALA A 875 -0.36 0.39 -11.13
C ALA A 875 -0.39 1.18 -9.80
N ILE A 876 -0.70 0.47 -8.68
CA ILE A 876 -0.86 0.95 -7.31
C ILE A 876 -0.28 -0.06 -6.27
N LEU A 877 -1.05 -0.90 -5.53
CA LEU A 877 -0.72 -1.59 -4.26
C LEU A 877 0.68 -2.12 -3.97
N PRO A 878 0.98 -2.31 -2.66
CA PRO A 878 1.76 -3.39 -2.15
C PRO A 878 1.45 -4.78 -2.62
N PHE A 879 2.54 -5.48 -2.82
CA PHE A 879 2.62 -6.91 -2.85
C PHE A 879 3.23 -7.35 -1.52
N TYR A 880 2.87 -6.65 -0.41
CA TYR A 880 3.24 -6.95 0.98
C TYR A 880 2.52 -8.19 1.50
N HIS A 881 2.23 -9.06 0.55
CA HIS A 881 0.86 -9.33 0.21
C HIS A 881 0.68 -10.38 -0.85
N ILE A 882 -0.62 -10.67 -0.98
CA ILE A 882 -1.40 -11.41 -1.96
C ILE A 882 -1.92 -10.60 -3.16
N PHE A 883 -1.64 -9.31 -3.31
CA PHE A 883 -1.89 -8.64 -4.59
C PHE A 883 -0.52 -8.21 -5.18
N GLY A 884 -0.08 -8.81 -6.32
CA GLY A 884 1.19 -8.96 -7.16
C GLY A 884 2.34 -10.06 -7.02
N ALA A 885 2.54 -11.42 -7.34
CA ALA A 885 2.37 -12.68 -8.27
C ALA A 885 1.23 -13.69 -8.82
N SER A 886 -0.05 -13.75 -8.39
CA SER A 886 -1.30 -14.26 -8.94
C SER A 886 -2.36 -13.34 -9.62
N ASN A 887 -2.49 -12.04 -9.36
CA ASN A 887 -3.11 -11.02 -10.21
C ASN A 887 -2.48 -9.56 -10.33
N ILE A 888 -1.61 -8.99 -9.44
CA ILE A 888 -0.78 -7.75 -9.64
C ILE A 888 0.60 -7.84 -10.36
N LEU A 889 0.69 -8.31 -11.64
CA LEU A 889 1.79 -8.19 -12.67
C LEU A 889 1.89 -9.30 -13.72
N ASN A 890 1.02 -10.32 -13.83
CA ASN A 890 1.29 -11.53 -14.63
C ASN A 890 0.24 -12.09 -15.60
N GLY A 891 -0.96 -11.60 -15.93
CA GLY A 891 -1.79 -11.88 -17.15
C GLY A 891 -2.24 -10.97 -18.38
N SER A 892 -1.83 -9.74 -18.59
CA SER A 892 -2.27 -8.70 -19.56
C SER A 892 -1.51 -8.53 -20.88
N LEU A 893 -0.29 -9.02 -20.98
CA LEU A 893 0.14 -9.74 -22.17
C LEU A 893 -1.00 -10.70 -22.69
N SER A 894 -2.00 -11.14 -21.90
CA SER A 894 -3.11 -12.02 -22.38
C SER A 894 -4.29 -11.35 -23.09
N CYS A 895 -4.68 -10.11 -22.77
CA CYS A 895 -5.70 -9.37 -23.55
C CYS A 895 -5.26 -7.94 -23.90
N ALA A 896 -4.04 -7.83 -24.45
CA ALA A 896 -3.58 -6.65 -25.20
C ALA A 896 -3.52 -5.35 -24.37
N THR A 897 -2.61 -5.34 -23.39
CA THR A 897 -2.69 -4.42 -22.26
C THR A 897 -1.37 -3.93 -21.59
N PRO A 898 -0.49 -2.92 -21.90
CA PRO A 898 0.51 -2.42 -20.93
C PRO A 898 0.18 -1.32 -19.91
N VAL A 899 1.12 -1.07 -19.01
CA VAL A 899 0.81 -0.41 -17.72
C VAL A 899 1.55 0.86 -17.57
N VAL A 900 0.85 1.85 -17.02
CA VAL A 900 1.53 2.92 -16.32
C VAL A 900 1.55 2.70 -14.85
N VAL A 901 2.58 3.16 -14.16
CA VAL A 901 2.89 2.68 -12.84
C VAL A 901 3.30 3.92 -11.93
N MET A 902 2.87 3.92 -10.65
CA MET A 902 3.12 4.89 -9.54
C MET A 902 4.23 4.65 -8.47
N GLN A 903 5.12 5.59 -8.08
CA GLN A 903 6.25 5.28 -7.17
C GLN A 903 5.98 5.28 -5.66
N ARG A 904 4.77 5.45 -5.13
CA ARG A 904 4.48 5.49 -3.68
C ARG A 904 2.98 5.30 -3.43
N PHE A 905 2.42 4.91 -2.26
CA PHE A 905 1.20 5.69 -1.94
C PHE A 905 1.70 7.07 -1.64
N ASP A 906 1.73 7.91 -2.65
CA ASP A 906 1.88 9.31 -2.42
C ASP A 906 0.65 10.02 -2.87
N PRO A 907 0.32 11.10 -2.17
CA PRO A 907 -1.69 11.44 -2.63
C PRO A 907 -2.05 12.17 -3.89
N GLU A 908 -1.29 12.88 -4.82
CA GLU A 908 0.10 13.39 -5.27
C GLU A 908 1.28 12.56 -5.70
N LEU A 909 1.28 11.27 -5.70
CA LEU A 909 0.97 10.80 -7.02
C LEU A 909 -0.19 9.87 -6.79
N PHE A 910 -1.23 10.53 -6.24
CA PHE A 910 -2.62 10.38 -6.57
C PHE A 910 -3.45 11.60 -7.22
N CYS A 911 -4.24 11.88 -8.35
CA CYS A 911 -4.35 11.92 -9.95
C CYS A 911 -3.62 12.95 -11.03
N ALA A 912 -2.30 13.29 -11.49
CA ALA A 912 -0.86 13.04 -12.08
C ALA A 912 -0.40 12.85 -13.56
N ASN A 913 -0.66 11.67 -14.08
CA ASN A 913 -0.33 10.94 -15.29
C ASN A 913 -1.57 10.41 -16.06
N ILE A 914 -2.43 11.32 -16.55
CA ILE A 914 -3.74 11.03 -17.08
C ILE A 914 -4.13 11.90 -18.35
N GLU A 915 -4.57 13.18 -18.32
CA GLU A 915 -4.72 14.23 -19.40
C GLU A 915 -4.94 13.94 -20.95
N ARG A 916 -3.99 14.10 -21.87
CA ARG A 916 -2.70 13.44 -21.95
C ARG A 916 -2.84 12.07 -22.60
N TYR A 917 -3.70 11.15 -22.16
CA TYR A 917 -3.39 9.77 -22.56
C TYR A 917 -4.49 8.62 -22.62
N ARG A 918 -5.48 8.59 -21.71
CA ARG A 918 -6.81 7.90 -21.60
C ARG A 918 -6.86 6.36 -21.10
N VAL A 919 -7.53 5.94 -19.95
CA VAL A 919 -7.18 4.87 -18.90
C VAL A 919 -8.19 3.67 -18.80
N MET A 920 -7.71 2.48 -18.35
CA MET A 920 -8.34 1.51 -17.42
C MET A 920 -7.95 1.40 -15.82
N TYR A 921 -8.85 1.04 -14.88
CA TYR A 921 -8.66 0.58 -13.45
C TYR A 921 -8.23 1.54 -12.27
N SER A 922 -8.04 1.06 -10.99
CA SER A 922 -7.24 1.70 -9.88
C SER A 922 -6.88 1.04 -8.45
N PHE A 923 -6.92 -0.30 -8.19
CA PHE A 923 -7.06 -1.12 -6.89
C PHE A 923 -6.06 -0.59 -5.62
N VAL A 924 -5.90 -0.46 -4.17
CA VAL A 924 -6.21 -0.65 -2.56
C VAL A 924 -5.54 -1.64 -1.45
N VAL A 925 -5.34 -1.13 -0.19
CA VAL A 925 -5.28 -1.70 1.22
C VAL A 925 -6.12 -0.90 2.34
N PRO A 926 -5.71 -0.25 3.50
CA PRO A 926 -6.66 0.47 4.45
C PRO A 926 -7.04 2.01 4.44
N PRO A 927 -6.14 3.04 4.38
CA PRO A 927 -6.39 4.51 4.14
C PRO A 927 -6.67 5.21 2.77
N VAL A 928 -6.25 4.73 1.58
CA VAL A 928 -6.49 5.35 0.23
C VAL A 928 -7.93 5.85 -0.02
N LEU A 929 -8.91 5.44 0.77
CA LEU A 929 -10.32 5.64 0.45
C LEU A 929 -11.12 6.31 1.54
N VAL A 930 -10.88 5.89 2.79
CA VAL A 930 -10.98 6.72 4.00
C VAL A 930 -10.64 8.16 3.69
N THR A 931 -9.67 8.35 2.82
CA THR A 931 -9.23 9.65 2.46
C THR A 931 -9.54 10.07 1.02
N LEU A 932 -9.94 9.20 0.05
CA LEU A 932 -10.71 9.65 -1.14
C LEU A 932 -12.07 10.29 -0.77
N VAL A 933 -12.42 10.26 0.51
CA VAL A 933 -13.44 11.09 1.15
C VAL A 933 -12.99 12.54 1.52
N ARG A 934 -11.69 12.91 1.64
CA ARG A 934 -11.23 13.97 2.60
C ARG A 934 -10.19 15.05 2.22
N HIS A 935 -9.33 14.92 1.20
CA HIS A 935 -8.17 15.82 0.95
C HIS A 935 -8.53 17.18 0.34
N GLU A 936 -7.73 17.83 -0.52
CA GLU A 936 -8.35 18.38 -1.73
C GLU A 936 -7.68 18.12 -3.08
N ALA A 937 -8.23 17.14 -3.79
CA ALA A 937 -7.46 16.32 -4.72
C ALA A 937 -8.20 15.84 -5.99
N VAL A 938 -9.49 15.58 -6.04
CA VAL A 938 -10.09 14.78 -7.12
C VAL A 938 -11.07 15.61 -7.93
N ASP A 939 -11.77 16.52 -7.29
CA ASP A 939 -12.54 17.60 -7.91
C ASP A 939 -11.65 18.75 -8.34
N ARG A 940 -10.37 18.58 -8.04
CA ARG A 940 -9.28 19.14 -8.80
C ARG A 940 -9.54 18.86 -10.30
N TYR A 941 -10.22 17.79 -10.73
CA TYR A 941 -9.95 17.28 -12.08
C TYR A 941 -11.08 16.70 -13.00
N ASP A 942 -10.74 16.24 -14.22
CA ASP A 942 -11.59 15.77 -15.36
C ASP A 942 -11.74 14.29 -15.37
N LEU A 943 -12.80 13.93 -14.73
CA LEU A 943 -13.01 12.59 -14.44
C LEU A 943 -13.44 11.74 -15.71
N SER A 944 -13.40 12.03 -17.05
CA SER A 944 -13.99 11.20 -18.21
C SER A 944 -13.23 10.22 -19.26
N SER A 945 -13.04 8.86 -19.10
CA SER A 945 -12.60 7.69 -20.03
C SER A 945 -12.26 6.25 -19.48
N LEU A 946 -12.11 6.07 -18.16
CA LEU A 946 -11.90 4.88 -17.28
C LEU A 946 -13.34 4.29 -16.74
N GLU A 947 -13.58 3.22 -15.91
CA GLU A 947 -14.70 2.21 -16.01
C GLU A 947 -15.23 1.19 -14.87
N TYR A 948 -14.68 0.90 -13.65
CA TYR A 948 -14.71 -0.42 -12.86
C TYR A 948 -13.63 -0.72 -11.69
N MET A 949 -13.72 -1.36 -10.49
CA MET A 949 -12.51 -1.92 -9.69
C MET A 949 -12.90 -2.82 -8.51
N LEU A 950 -12.01 -3.51 -7.74
CA LEU A 950 -12.17 -4.41 -6.55
C LEU A 950 -11.21 -4.12 -5.38
N SER A 951 -11.45 -4.47 -4.09
CA SER A 951 -10.44 -4.26 -3.01
C SER A 951 -9.59 -5.47 -2.51
N GLY A 952 -8.41 -5.27 -1.89
CA GLY A 952 -7.53 -6.14 -1.11
C GLY A 952 -7.44 -5.98 0.44
N ALA A 953 -7.12 -7.10 1.11
CA ALA A 953 -6.40 -7.27 2.40
C ALA A 953 -7.08 -7.25 3.80
N ALA A 954 -8.38 -6.99 3.97
CA ALA A 954 -9.07 -7.13 5.30
C ALA A 954 -10.63 -7.15 5.12
N PRO A 955 -11.46 -7.08 6.19
CA PRO A 955 -12.94 -7.17 6.12
C PRO A 955 -13.62 -5.80 6.14
N LEU A 956 -14.72 -5.60 5.38
CA LEU A 956 -15.30 -4.27 5.14
C LEU A 956 -16.16 -3.79 6.32
N GLY A 957 -15.49 -3.56 7.46
CA GLY A 957 -15.93 -2.98 8.72
C GLY A 957 -17.14 -3.68 9.25
N GLY A 958 -16.86 -4.75 10.00
CA GLY A 958 -17.75 -5.88 10.29
C GLY A 958 -19.04 -5.61 11.06
N GLU A 959 -19.66 -4.45 10.92
CA GLU A 959 -21.07 -4.19 11.20
C GLU A 959 -22.00 -4.93 10.21
N LEU A 960 -21.87 -6.26 10.15
CA LEU A 960 -22.60 -7.13 9.21
C LEU A 960 -22.83 -8.57 9.72
N VAL A 961 -22.27 -8.96 10.86
CA VAL A 961 -22.06 -10.39 11.18
C VAL A 961 -23.17 -11.00 12.03
N SER A 962 -23.75 -10.25 12.97
CA SER A 962 -25.06 -10.58 13.53
C SER A 962 -26.19 -10.42 12.50
N MET A 963 -25.84 -10.23 11.21
CA MET A 963 -26.70 -9.58 10.24
C MET A 963 -26.52 -10.03 8.77
N VAL A 964 -26.58 -11.31 8.42
CA VAL A 964 -26.69 -11.73 7.00
C VAL A 964 -28.10 -12.24 6.66
N GLY A 965 -28.91 -11.42 5.98
CA GLY A 965 -30.24 -11.80 5.44
C GLY A 965 -31.47 -11.08 5.99
N SER A 966 -31.45 -9.76 6.23
CA SER A 966 -32.69 -9.03 6.58
C SER A 966 -32.61 -7.55 6.15
N LYS A 967 -33.70 -6.78 6.17
CA LYS A 967 -33.99 -5.75 5.14
C LYS A 967 -33.67 -4.25 5.44
N ASN A 968 -33.14 -3.85 6.60
CA ASN A 968 -32.91 -2.44 6.99
C ASN A 968 -31.69 -2.24 7.93
N CYS A 969 -30.57 -1.64 7.48
CA CYS A 969 -29.46 -1.26 8.39
C CYS A 969 -28.55 -0.08 7.96
N PRO A 970 -28.55 1.06 8.68
CA PRO A 970 -27.34 1.92 8.84
C PRO A 970 -26.84 2.54 10.18
N VAL A 971 -25.60 2.97 10.47
CA VAL A 971 -24.99 4.30 10.12
C VAL A 971 -23.46 4.44 10.54
N CYS A 972 -22.57 3.43 10.56
CA CYS A 972 -21.10 3.62 10.79
C CYS A 972 -20.14 3.99 9.57
N MET A 973 -19.77 3.10 8.60
CA MET A 973 -18.77 3.31 7.50
C MET A 973 -19.15 3.09 5.96
N ILE A 974 -20.37 2.70 5.53
CA ILE A 974 -20.92 2.78 4.13
C ILE A 974 -20.98 4.25 3.70
N THR A 975 -21.00 5.14 4.70
CA THR A 975 -20.20 6.38 4.80
C THR A 975 -19.29 6.57 3.63
N GLU A 976 -18.21 5.80 3.58
CA GLU A 976 -17.09 6.02 2.72
C GLU A 976 -17.55 5.62 1.35
N ILE A 977 -17.85 4.34 1.07
CA ILE A 977 -18.54 3.91 -0.18
C ILE A 977 -19.42 4.99 -0.78
N ARG A 978 -20.56 5.28 -0.18
CA ARG A 978 -21.57 6.09 -0.86
C ARG A 978 -21.25 7.57 -0.83
N GLN A 979 -20.49 8.05 0.16
CA GLN A 979 -19.88 9.37 0.05
C GLN A 979 -19.07 9.41 -1.19
N VAL A 980 -18.06 8.55 -1.32
CA VAL A 980 -17.17 8.66 -2.43
C VAL A 980 -18.04 8.49 -3.66
N ARG A 981 -18.90 7.47 -3.87
CA ARG A 981 -19.75 7.37 -5.09
C ARG A 981 -20.51 8.66 -5.43
N LYS A 982 -20.91 9.48 -4.45
CA LYS A 982 -21.49 10.83 -4.60
C LYS A 982 -20.46 11.97 -4.81
N ARG A 983 -19.50 12.16 -3.89
CA ARG A 983 -18.33 13.05 -4.00
C ARG A 983 -17.58 12.78 -5.32
N LEU A 984 -17.83 11.62 -5.88
CA LEU A 984 -17.37 11.14 -7.14
C LEU A 984 -18.37 11.48 -8.25
N LEU A 985 -19.59 10.95 -8.31
CA LEU A 985 -20.53 11.28 -9.42
C LEU A 985 -20.77 12.80 -9.56
N GLY A 986 -20.54 13.55 -8.49
CA GLY A 986 -21.05 14.89 -8.23
C GLY A 986 -20.78 16.00 -9.24
N LYS A 987 -19.72 15.97 -10.06
CA LYS A 987 -19.54 17.01 -11.10
C LYS A 987 -19.89 16.58 -12.53
N ARG A 988 -20.25 15.31 -12.74
CA ARG A 988 -20.29 14.65 -14.07
C ARG A 988 -21.47 14.95 -15.00
N LYS A 989 -21.28 14.70 -16.31
CA LYS A 989 -22.38 14.47 -17.27
C LYS A 989 -23.37 13.43 -16.71
N ALA A 990 -24.66 13.77 -16.62
CA ALA A 990 -25.69 12.79 -16.27
C ALA A 990 -25.74 11.63 -17.29
N GLY A 991 -26.05 10.42 -16.83
CA GLY A 991 -25.80 9.18 -17.57
C GLY A 991 -24.57 8.45 -17.04
N SER A 992 -23.59 9.22 -16.53
CA SER A 992 -22.47 8.66 -15.78
C SER A 992 -22.91 7.71 -14.68
N ILE A 993 -22.66 6.43 -14.88
CA ILE A 993 -22.59 5.45 -13.82
C ILE A 993 -21.29 5.68 -13.01
N LEU A 994 -21.03 4.91 -11.91
CA LEU A 994 -20.23 5.18 -10.59
C LEU A 994 -20.97 4.00 -9.76
N TRP A 995 -20.72 2.73 -10.11
CA TRP A 995 -20.64 1.47 -9.33
C TRP A 995 -19.28 1.03 -8.56
N ILE A 996 -19.26 0.23 -7.47
CA ILE A 996 -18.12 -0.12 -6.57
C ILE A 996 -18.27 -1.46 -5.79
N THR A 997 -17.25 -2.29 -5.69
CA THR A 997 -17.06 -3.72 -5.26
C THR A 997 -16.65 -4.09 -3.83
N GLN A 998 -16.19 -5.36 -3.64
CA GLN A 998 -15.21 -5.85 -2.66
C GLN A 998 -14.94 -7.36 -2.87
N GLY A 999 -13.67 -7.80 -2.96
CA GLY A 999 -13.34 -9.24 -3.08
C GLY A 999 -12.95 -9.92 -1.76
N TYR A 1000 -12.12 -10.96 -1.83
CA TYR A 1000 -11.37 -11.64 -0.75
C TYR A 1000 -10.31 -12.62 -1.30
N GLY A 1001 -9.28 -12.85 -0.47
CA GLY A 1001 -8.17 -13.75 -0.73
C GLY A 1001 -6.93 -13.39 0.10
N LEU A 1002 -6.08 -14.38 0.37
CA LEU A 1002 -4.96 -14.35 1.32
C LEU A 1002 -3.69 -14.90 0.69
N THR A 1003 -2.52 -14.60 1.29
CA THR A 1003 -1.15 -15.08 0.96
C THR A 1003 -1.05 -16.54 0.47
N GLU A 1004 -1.97 -17.38 0.92
CA GLU A 1004 -2.01 -18.81 0.67
C GLU A 1004 -2.97 -19.23 -0.49
N THR A 1005 -3.65 -18.30 -1.17
CA THR A 1005 -4.76 -18.58 -2.11
C THR A 1005 -4.64 -17.95 -3.50
N SER A 1006 -3.45 -17.42 -3.81
CA SER A 1006 -3.12 -16.79 -5.09
C SER A 1006 -4.09 -15.66 -5.50
N PRO A 1007 -4.31 -14.58 -4.73
CA PRO A 1007 -5.35 -14.56 -3.71
C PRO A 1007 -6.71 -15.00 -4.20
N SER A 1008 -7.10 -14.57 -5.41
CA SER A 1008 -8.49 -14.16 -5.60
C SER A 1008 -9.31 -15.42 -5.51
N THR A 1009 -10.28 -15.35 -4.62
CA THR A 1009 -11.12 -16.50 -4.25
C THR A 1009 -12.57 -16.10 -4.25
N HIS A 1010 -12.87 -14.91 -3.75
CA HIS A 1010 -14.17 -14.27 -3.87
C HIS A 1010 -13.95 -12.84 -4.33
N THR A 1011 -14.88 -12.33 -5.12
CA THR A 1011 -14.82 -11.08 -5.91
C THR A 1011 -16.38 -10.79 -6.03
N LEU A 1012 -16.96 -9.63 -5.64
CA LEU A 1012 -18.43 -9.25 -5.60
C LEU A 1012 -19.14 -8.55 -6.85
N GLU A 1013 -19.76 -9.25 -7.81
CA GLU A 1013 -19.94 -8.75 -9.21
C GLU A 1013 -20.40 -7.30 -9.41
N TYR A 1014 -19.89 -6.71 -10.48
CA TYR A 1014 -20.35 -5.52 -11.16
C TYR A 1014 -21.83 -5.14 -10.94
N GLN A 1015 -22.72 -5.99 -11.41
CA GLN A 1015 -24.17 -5.79 -11.31
C GLN A 1015 -24.65 -5.72 -9.85
N ASP A 1016 -23.93 -6.36 -8.95
CA ASP A 1016 -24.37 -6.80 -7.63
C ASP A 1016 -23.67 -6.13 -6.46
N SER A 1017 -22.47 -5.57 -6.60
CA SER A 1017 -21.83 -4.95 -5.46
C SER A 1017 -22.57 -3.68 -5.01
N LEU A 1018 -23.50 -3.13 -5.79
CA LEU A 1018 -24.47 -2.10 -5.34
C LEU A 1018 -25.51 -2.70 -4.39
N ARG A 1019 -25.89 -3.93 -4.70
CA ARG A 1019 -26.92 -4.77 -4.12
C ARG A 1019 -26.44 -5.50 -2.86
N LYS A 1020 -25.11 -5.66 -2.73
CA LYS A 1020 -24.40 -6.54 -1.77
C LYS A 1020 -23.21 -5.86 -1.06
N ILE A 1021 -23.18 -4.52 -1.04
CA ILE A 1021 -22.18 -3.69 -0.33
C ILE A 1021 -21.74 -4.35 0.99
N GLY A 1022 -20.44 -4.66 1.14
CA GLY A 1022 -19.86 -5.32 2.33
C GLY A 1022 -19.52 -6.80 2.16
N SER A 1023 -20.05 -7.41 1.11
CA SER A 1023 -19.71 -8.76 0.73
C SER A 1023 -18.32 -8.81 0.08
N CYS A 1024 -17.54 -9.84 0.38
CA CYS A 1024 -16.38 -10.23 -0.43
C CYS A 1024 -16.73 -10.94 -1.74
N GLY A 1025 -18.02 -11.12 -2.03
CA GLY A 1025 -18.54 -11.67 -3.28
C GLY A 1025 -18.78 -13.16 -3.30
N THR A 1026 -19.18 -13.69 -4.46
CA THR A 1026 -19.17 -15.15 -4.66
C THR A 1026 -17.82 -15.64 -5.18
N LEU A 1027 -17.69 -16.96 -5.20
CA LEU A 1027 -16.48 -17.73 -5.40
C LEU A 1027 -16.05 -17.78 -6.88
N LEU A 1028 -14.77 -17.53 -7.18
CA LEU A 1028 -14.22 -17.61 -8.54
C LEU A 1028 -14.45 -18.99 -9.20
N PRO A 1029 -14.48 -19.11 -10.55
CA PRO A 1029 -14.63 -20.39 -11.23
C PRO A 1029 -13.50 -21.36 -10.84
N ASN A 1030 -13.74 -22.66 -11.01
CA ASN A 1030 -12.77 -23.71 -10.69
C ASN A 1030 -12.33 -23.77 -9.20
N LEU A 1031 -13.01 -23.01 -8.31
CA LEU A 1031 -12.87 -23.08 -6.85
C LEU A 1031 -14.11 -23.66 -6.17
N GLN A 1032 -13.87 -24.15 -4.97
CA GLN A 1032 -14.83 -24.67 -4.00
C GLN A 1032 -14.62 -23.98 -2.64
N ALA A 1033 -15.70 -23.69 -1.91
CA ALA A 1033 -15.68 -23.11 -0.56
C ALA A 1033 -16.51 -23.92 0.44
N ARG A 1034 -16.14 -23.85 1.71
CA ARG A 1034 -16.93 -24.30 2.88
C ARG A 1034 -16.89 -23.20 3.94
N LEU A 1035 -17.91 -23.15 4.79
CA LEU A 1035 -17.92 -22.39 6.04
C LEU A 1035 -18.01 -23.40 7.17
N VAL A 1036 -17.05 -23.39 8.10
CA VAL A 1036 -16.89 -24.47 9.10
C VAL A 1036 -17.00 -23.90 10.52
N GLU A 1037 -17.82 -24.50 11.38
CA GLU A 1037 -18.00 -24.04 12.76
C GLU A 1037 -16.93 -24.61 13.71
N ASP A 1038 -16.47 -25.84 13.46
CA ASP A 1038 -15.55 -26.59 14.31
C ASP A 1038 -14.08 -26.57 13.83
N GLU A 1039 -13.14 -26.98 14.69
CA GLU A 1039 -11.71 -27.01 14.31
C GLU A 1039 -11.38 -28.21 13.40
N ASP A 1040 -12.14 -29.31 13.50
CA ASP A 1040 -11.82 -30.58 12.86
C ASP A 1040 -12.40 -30.69 11.44
N GLY A 1041 -13.43 -29.90 11.10
CA GLY A 1041 -14.05 -29.84 9.78
C GLY A 1041 -15.25 -30.77 9.62
N LEU A 1042 -15.87 -31.15 10.73
CA LEU A 1042 -16.97 -32.11 10.82
C LEU A 1042 -18.35 -31.43 10.78
N VAL A 1043 -18.43 -30.12 11.05
CA VAL A 1043 -19.66 -29.32 11.08
C VAL A 1043 -19.50 -28.10 10.17
N ASP A 1044 -20.13 -28.15 9.00
CA ASP A 1044 -20.33 -26.96 8.17
C ASP A 1044 -21.44 -26.08 8.74
N ALA A 1045 -21.22 -24.77 8.70
CA ALA A 1045 -22.19 -23.78 9.17
C ALA A 1045 -23.49 -23.82 8.36
N GLU A 1046 -24.61 -23.57 9.04
CA GLU A 1046 -25.89 -23.38 8.37
C GLU A 1046 -25.86 -22.16 7.44
N GLU A 1047 -26.73 -22.15 6.43
CA GLU A 1047 -26.71 -21.12 5.40
C GLU A 1047 -27.16 -19.76 5.96
N GLY A 1048 -26.26 -18.77 5.91
CA GLY A 1048 -26.41 -17.49 6.60
C GLY A 1048 -25.77 -17.40 7.99
N GLN A 1049 -25.13 -18.47 8.51
CA GLN A 1049 -24.39 -18.46 9.78
C GLN A 1049 -22.87 -18.25 9.58
N PRO A 1050 -22.16 -17.71 10.59
CA PRO A 1050 -20.71 -17.50 10.53
C PRO A 1050 -19.91 -18.78 10.78
N GLY A 1051 -19.00 -19.12 9.86
CA GLY A 1051 -18.01 -20.18 10.00
C GLY A 1051 -16.62 -19.74 9.52
N GLU A 1052 -15.57 -20.46 9.90
CA GLU A 1052 -14.23 -20.24 9.34
C GLU A 1052 -14.25 -20.59 7.84
N LEU A 1053 -13.79 -19.66 6.99
CA LEU A 1053 -13.84 -19.84 5.55
C LEU A 1053 -12.73 -20.81 5.10
N TRP A 1054 -13.12 -21.91 4.48
CA TRP A 1054 -12.21 -22.95 3.97
C TRP A 1054 -12.34 -23.02 2.45
N LEU A 1055 -11.21 -23.12 1.73
CA LEU A 1055 -11.17 -22.98 0.27
C LEU A 1055 -10.35 -24.08 -0.40
N ARG A 1056 -10.82 -24.56 -1.55
CA ARG A 1056 -10.14 -25.60 -2.34
C ARG A 1056 -10.21 -25.27 -3.83
N GLY A 1057 -9.12 -25.53 -4.54
CA GLY A 1057 -9.03 -25.34 -5.98
C GLY A 1057 -7.59 -25.08 -6.41
N LYS A 1058 -7.38 -24.85 -7.70
CA LYS A 1058 -6.02 -24.75 -8.27
C LYS A 1058 -5.28 -23.45 -7.93
N THR A 1059 -5.85 -22.55 -7.15
CA THR A 1059 -5.20 -21.31 -6.68
C THR A 1059 -4.63 -21.45 -5.28
N ILE A 1060 -4.95 -22.54 -4.57
CA ILE A 1060 -4.43 -22.79 -3.24
C ILE A 1060 -2.95 -23.15 -3.33
N MET A 1061 -2.15 -22.55 -2.45
CA MET A 1061 -0.72 -22.84 -2.31
C MET A 1061 -0.44 -24.34 -2.17
N LYS A 1062 0.72 -24.76 -2.66
CA LYS A 1062 1.39 -26.03 -2.35
C LYS A 1062 1.73 -26.17 -0.86
N GLY A 1063 1.93 -25.07 -0.11
CA GLY A 1063 2.10 -25.08 1.35
C GLY A 1063 3.04 -24.00 1.90
N TYR A 1064 3.33 -23.99 3.21
CA TYR A 1064 4.33 -23.08 3.80
C TYR A 1064 5.78 -23.58 3.63
N LEU A 1065 6.65 -22.84 2.92
CA LEU A 1065 8.06 -23.25 2.71
C LEU A 1065 8.75 -23.54 4.06
N ASN A 1066 9.49 -24.65 4.12
CA ASN A 1066 10.18 -25.18 5.30
C ASN A 1066 9.30 -25.40 6.55
N ASN A 1067 7.99 -25.16 6.47
CA ASN A 1067 7.09 -25.06 7.62
C ASN A 1067 5.91 -26.03 7.46
N VAL A 1068 6.26 -27.31 7.27
CA VAL A 1068 5.32 -28.44 7.11
C VAL A 1068 4.25 -28.47 8.21
N ALA A 1069 4.58 -28.02 9.43
CA ALA A 1069 3.61 -27.89 10.52
C ALA A 1069 2.52 -26.85 10.22
N SER A 1070 2.88 -25.64 9.74
CA SER A 1070 1.89 -24.65 9.28
C SER A 1070 1.11 -25.15 8.07
N THR A 1071 1.76 -25.87 7.15
CA THR A 1071 1.10 -26.48 5.98
C THR A 1071 0.02 -27.46 6.40
N LYS A 1072 0.34 -28.44 7.25
CA LYS A 1072 -0.63 -29.44 7.73
C LYS A 1072 -1.72 -28.87 8.64
N HIS A 1073 -1.44 -27.78 9.36
CA HIS A 1073 -2.44 -27.11 10.20
C HIS A 1073 -3.41 -26.26 9.38
N SER A 1074 -2.96 -25.69 8.24
CA SER A 1074 -3.78 -24.82 7.40
C SER A 1074 -4.30 -25.48 6.13
N ILE A 1075 -3.86 -26.68 5.75
CA ILE A 1075 -4.39 -27.44 4.61
C ILE A 1075 -4.75 -28.86 5.08
N THR A 1076 -6.02 -29.24 4.92
CA THR A 1076 -6.54 -30.57 5.27
C THR A 1076 -6.01 -31.67 4.34
N PRO A 1077 -6.11 -32.96 4.72
CA PRO A 1077 -5.75 -34.08 3.85
C PRO A 1077 -6.49 -34.06 2.49
N ASP A 1078 -7.75 -33.64 2.47
CA ASP A 1078 -8.60 -33.49 1.28
C ASP A 1078 -8.53 -32.08 0.64
N LYS A 1079 -7.47 -31.34 0.94
CA LYS A 1079 -7.03 -30.10 0.27
C LYS A 1079 -7.88 -28.85 0.48
N TRP A 1080 -8.63 -28.75 1.59
CA TRP A 1080 -9.18 -27.47 2.04
C TRP A 1080 -8.11 -26.64 2.73
N PHE A 1081 -7.86 -25.44 2.24
CA PHE A 1081 -7.11 -24.41 2.95
C PHE A 1081 -8.01 -23.67 3.95
N LYS A 1082 -7.66 -23.75 5.23
CA LYS A 1082 -8.29 -23.04 6.34
C LYS A 1082 -7.75 -21.61 6.38
N THR A 1083 -8.59 -20.61 6.13
CA THR A 1083 -8.13 -19.22 6.02
C THR A 1083 -7.84 -18.55 7.37
N GLY A 1084 -8.45 -19.01 8.47
CA GLY A 1084 -8.36 -18.37 9.79
C GLY A 1084 -9.19 -17.09 9.97
N ASP A 1085 -9.82 -16.61 8.91
CA ASP A 1085 -10.84 -15.56 8.94
C ASP A 1085 -12.24 -16.21 8.98
N VAL A 1086 -13.11 -15.67 9.84
CA VAL A 1086 -14.51 -16.10 9.89
C VAL A 1086 -15.29 -15.36 8.80
N ALA A 1087 -16.21 -16.05 8.13
CA ALA A 1087 -17.06 -15.50 7.08
C ALA A 1087 -18.51 -16.03 7.18
N VAL A 1088 -19.43 -15.32 6.53
CA VAL A 1088 -20.84 -15.73 6.37
C VAL A 1088 -21.16 -15.71 4.88
N ARG A 1089 -21.98 -16.65 4.38
CA ARG A 1089 -22.47 -16.66 2.98
C ARG A 1089 -23.98 -16.47 2.96
N ASP A 1090 -24.47 -15.54 2.14
CA ASP A 1090 -25.91 -15.35 1.92
C ASP A 1090 -26.49 -16.28 0.84
N ASN A 1091 -27.82 -16.35 0.82
CA ASN A 1091 -28.61 -17.26 0.01
C ASN A 1091 -28.54 -17.02 -1.51
N GLU A 1092 -27.83 -15.98 -1.96
CA GLU A 1092 -27.57 -15.73 -3.39
C GLU A 1092 -26.10 -16.02 -3.77
N GLY A 1093 -25.29 -16.54 -2.84
CA GLY A 1093 -23.90 -16.96 -3.09
C GLY A 1093 -22.81 -16.09 -2.46
N PHE A 1094 -23.18 -14.97 -1.84
CA PHE A 1094 -22.27 -13.87 -1.53
C PHE A 1094 -21.69 -13.99 -0.13
N PHE A 1095 -20.36 -13.97 0.01
CA PHE A 1095 -19.64 -14.13 1.26
C PHE A 1095 -19.37 -12.77 1.93
N TYR A 1096 -19.20 -12.70 3.25
CA TYR A 1096 -18.89 -11.49 4.02
C TYR A 1096 -17.89 -11.86 5.12
N ILE A 1097 -16.82 -11.07 5.33
CA ILE A 1097 -15.75 -11.40 6.31
C ILE A 1097 -16.00 -10.71 7.66
N VAL A 1098 -15.71 -11.43 8.75
CA VAL A 1098 -16.08 -11.09 10.13
C VAL A 1098 -14.93 -10.39 10.88
N ASP A 1099 -14.01 -11.19 11.45
CA ASP A 1099 -12.83 -10.79 12.22
C ASP A 1099 -11.90 -12.01 12.35
N ARG A 1100 -10.68 -11.82 12.87
CA ARG A 1100 -9.66 -12.86 13.02
C ARG A 1100 -9.79 -13.60 14.35
N ARG A 1101 -10.12 -14.90 14.23
CA ARG A 1101 -10.44 -15.88 15.28
C ARG A 1101 -9.46 -16.01 16.47
N LYS A 1102 -8.29 -15.35 16.42
CA LYS A 1102 -7.19 -15.44 17.40
C LYS A 1102 -6.93 -14.16 18.20
N GLU A 1103 -7.70 -13.08 18.00
CA GLU A 1103 -7.50 -11.80 18.73
C GLU A 1103 -8.51 -11.55 19.86
N LEU A 1104 -9.50 -12.43 20.07
CA LEU A 1104 -10.53 -12.30 21.12
C LEU A 1104 -9.99 -12.58 22.54
N ILE A 1105 -10.41 -11.77 23.52
CA ILE A 1105 -10.05 -11.89 24.95
C ILE A 1105 -10.95 -12.90 25.65
N LYS A 1106 -10.37 -13.83 26.42
CA LYS A 1106 -11.06 -14.93 27.09
C LYS A 1106 -11.41 -14.59 28.54
N TYR A 1107 -12.46 -13.78 28.72
CA TYR A 1107 -13.00 -13.48 30.05
C TYR A 1107 -14.00 -14.57 30.48
N LYS A 1108 -13.51 -15.54 31.26
CA LYS A 1108 -14.23 -16.76 31.65
C LYS A 1108 -14.80 -17.47 30.42
N GLY A 1109 -16.12 -17.69 30.36
CA GLY A 1109 -16.78 -18.29 29.19
C GLY A 1109 -17.05 -17.33 28.02
N PHE A 1110 -16.73 -16.03 28.15
CA PHE A 1110 -17.01 -15.02 27.12
C PHE A 1110 -15.78 -14.69 26.29
N GLN A 1111 -15.95 -14.63 24.98
CA GLN A 1111 -14.95 -14.13 24.04
C GLN A 1111 -15.26 -12.65 23.76
N VAL A 1112 -14.36 -11.76 24.16
CA VAL A 1112 -14.54 -10.30 24.14
C VAL A 1112 -13.63 -9.69 23.08
N PRO A 1113 -14.15 -9.08 22.00
CA PRO A 1113 -13.32 -8.45 20.98
C PRO A 1113 -12.56 -7.23 21.53
N PRO A 1114 -11.22 -7.12 21.38
CA PRO A 1114 -10.49 -5.91 21.72
C PRO A 1114 -10.99 -4.71 20.92
N ALA A 1115 -11.22 -4.88 19.61
CA ALA A 1115 -11.61 -3.79 18.71
C ALA A 1115 -12.90 -3.07 19.13
N GLU A 1116 -13.84 -3.80 19.74
CA GLU A 1116 -15.07 -3.24 20.33
C GLU A 1116 -14.74 -2.33 21.52
N LEU A 1117 -13.90 -2.80 22.45
CA LEU A 1117 -13.48 -2.02 23.63
C LEU A 1117 -12.55 -0.85 23.26
N GLU A 1118 -11.72 -1.01 22.24
CA GLU A 1118 -10.83 0.01 21.70
C GLU A 1118 -11.63 1.15 21.07
N ALA A 1119 -12.62 0.85 20.22
CA ALA A 1119 -13.54 1.85 19.67
C ALA A 1119 -14.31 2.60 20.77
N ILE A 1120 -14.72 1.91 21.84
CA ILE A 1120 -15.41 2.53 22.97
C ILE A 1120 -14.47 3.44 23.78
N LEU A 1121 -13.20 3.07 23.98
CA LEU A 1121 -12.21 3.91 24.67
C LEU A 1121 -11.79 5.14 23.84
N LEU A 1122 -11.67 4.98 22.53
CA LEU A 1122 -11.45 6.10 21.59
C LEU A 1122 -12.62 7.10 21.57
N SER A 1123 -13.79 6.74 22.12
CA SER A 1123 -14.92 7.65 22.34
C SER A 1123 -14.93 8.34 23.72
N HIS A 1124 -13.94 8.08 24.58
CA HIS A 1124 -13.77 8.81 25.84
C HIS A 1124 -13.06 10.16 25.57
N PRO A 1125 -13.65 11.33 25.86
CA PRO A 1125 -13.14 12.63 25.39
C PRO A 1125 -11.78 13.02 25.95
N GLY A 1126 -11.35 12.43 27.07
CA GLY A 1126 -10.00 12.61 27.61
C GLY A 1126 -8.92 11.74 26.97
N VAL A 1127 -9.27 10.84 26.04
CA VAL A 1127 -8.36 9.84 25.44
C VAL A 1127 -8.22 10.11 23.95
N ALA A 1128 -7.00 10.33 23.45
CA ALA A 1128 -6.70 10.54 22.04
C ALA A 1128 -6.34 9.25 21.28
N ASP A 1129 -5.86 8.21 21.97
CA ASP A 1129 -5.58 6.91 21.37
C ASP A 1129 -5.72 5.79 22.43
N ALA A 1130 -6.15 4.60 22.04
CA ALA A 1130 -6.41 3.49 22.95
C ALA A 1130 -6.10 2.12 22.34
N ALA A 1131 -5.74 1.17 23.20
CA ALA A 1131 -5.58 -0.24 22.87
C ALA A 1131 -5.98 -1.13 24.05
N VAL A 1132 -6.54 -2.30 23.78
CA VAL A 1132 -7.05 -3.23 24.79
C VAL A 1132 -6.46 -4.62 24.60
N ILE A 1133 -6.11 -5.25 25.72
CA ILE A 1133 -5.56 -6.61 25.75
C ILE A 1133 -6.18 -7.43 26.88
N GLY A 1134 -6.09 -8.75 26.78
CA GLY A 1134 -6.20 -9.64 27.94
C GLY A 1134 -4.90 -9.66 28.74
N VAL A 1135 -5.02 -9.64 30.06
CA VAL A 1135 -3.94 -9.89 31.04
C VAL A 1135 -4.35 -11.06 31.91
N ASP A 1136 -3.47 -12.05 32.07
CA ASP A 1136 -3.78 -13.30 32.79
C ASP A 1136 -3.96 -13.06 34.31
N ASP A 1137 -5.09 -13.53 34.87
CA ASP A 1137 -5.28 -13.70 36.32
C ASP A 1137 -5.01 -15.18 36.68
N PRO A 1138 -3.91 -15.48 37.40
CA PRO A 1138 -3.54 -16.84 37.76
C PRO A 1138 -4.34 -17.42 38.95
N VAL A 1139 -5.17 -16.62 39.62
CA VAL A 1139 -6.02 -17.04 40.76
C VAL A 1139 -7.41 -17.43 40.28
N GLU A 1140 -7.95 -16.69 39.31
CA GLU A 1140 -9.28 -16.91 38.69
C GLU A 1140 -9.22 -17.68 37.36
N ALA A 1141 -8.01 -17.97 36.85
CA ALA A 1141 -7.74 -18.71 35.60
C ALA A 1141 -8.46 -18.13 34.37
N THR A 1142 -8.35 -16.82 34.17
CA THR A 1142 -9.04 -16.05 33.11
C THR A 1142 -8.17 -14.91 32.60
N GLU A 1143 -8.36 -14.47 31.34
CA GLU A 1143 -7.85 -13.15 30.93
C GLU A 1143 -8.77 -12.06 31.50
N LEU A 1144 -8.20 -10.95 31.96
CA LEU A 1144 -8.88 -9.72 32.36
C LEU A 1144 -8.62 -8.63 31.30
N PRO A 1145 -9.63 -7.92 30.78
CA PRO A 1145 -9.40 -6.78 29.89
C PRO A 1145 -8.61 -5.66 30.61
N ARG A 1146 -7.47 -5.24 30.04
CA ARG A 1146 -6.69 -4.05 30.42
C ARG A 1146 -6.64 -3.09 29.24
N ALA A 1147 -6.79 -1.80 29.51
CA ALA A 1147 -6.61 -0.76 28.50
C ALA A 1147 -5.32 0.03 28.72
N TYR A 1148 -4.69 0.39 27.62
CA TYR A 1148 -3.73 1.48 27.56
C TYR A 1148 -4.36 2.64 26.83
N VAL A 1149 -4.18 3.85 27.35
CA VAL A 1149 -4.78 5.08 26.83
C VAL A 1149 -3.75 6.20 26.76
N VAL A 1150 -3.80 6.97 25.68
CA VAL A 1150 -3.03 8.21 25.51
C VAL A 1150 -3.94 9.38 25.85
N PRO A 1151 -3.59 10.25 26.82
CA PRO A 1151 -4.41 11.42 27.15
C PRO A 1151 -4.53 12.38 25.96
N ALA A 1152 -5.72 12.96 25.77
CA ALA A 1152 -5.96 13.98 24.76
C ALA A 1152 -5.24 15.31 25.07
N ASP A 1153 -4.97 15.57 26.35
CA ASP A 1153 -4.09 16.63 26.81
C ASP A 1153 -3.03 16.05 27.78
N PRO A 1154 -1.84 15.67 27.26
CA PRO A 1154 -0.77 15.12 28.10
C PRO A 1154 -0.20 16.09 29.13
N ALA A 1155 -0.36 17.42 28.95
CA ALA A 1155 0.15 18.40 29.89
C ALA A 1155 -0.68 18.43 31.19
N LYS A 1156 -2.01 18.28 31.06
CA LYS A 1156 -2.95 18.17 32.20
C LYS A 1156 -2.90 16.81 32.94
N VAL A 1157 -2.17 15.83 32.44
CA VAL A 1157 -2.08 14.49 33.02
C VAL A 1157 -0.60 14.07 33.17
N SER A 1158 0.20 14.98 33.74
CA SER A 1158 1.66 14.89 33.74
C SER A 1158 2.25 14.35 35.05
N SER A 1159 1.69 14.67 36.22
CA SER A 1159 2.16 14.13 37.51
C SER A 1159 1.60 12.72 37.78
N LYS A 1160 2.28 11.99 38.68
CA LYS A 1160 1.88 10.63 39.09
C LYS A 1160 0.50 10.60 39.80
N ALA A 1161 0.08 11.69 40.43
CA ALA A 1161 -1.24 11.79 41.06
C ALA A 1161 -2.35 12.00 40.02
N GLU A 1162 -2.12 12.85 39.02
CA GLU A 1162 -3.08 13.13 37.93
C GLU A 1162 -3.27 11.91 37.02
N LYS A 1163 -2.19 11.19 36.67
CA LYS A 1163 -2.27 9.92 35.91
C LYS A 1163 -3.18 8.91 36.62
N ALA A 1164 -2.96 8.66 37.92
CA ALA A 1164 -3.79 7.73 38.70
C ALA A 1164 -5.26 8.16 38.83
N ALA A 1165 -5.53 9.47 38.96
CA ALA A 1165 -6.89 10.00 39.00
C ALA A 1165 -7.62 9.83 37.63
N PHE A 1166 -6.90 10.06 36.53
CA PHE A 1166 -7.42 9.90 35.18
C PHE A 1166 -7.70 8.43 34.83
N GLU A 1167 -6.78 7.52 35.18
CA GLU A 1167 -6.95 6.07 34.99
C GLU A 1167 -8.20 5.55 35.71
N ALA A 1168 -8.43 5.97 36.96
CA ALA A 1168 -9.63 5.64 37.73
C ALA A 1168 -10.91 6.18 37.06
N ALA A 1169 -10.89 7.41 36.56
CA ALA A 1169 -12.04 8.02 35.88
C ALA A 1169 -12.42 7.27 34.58
N VAL A 1170 -11.44 6.94 33.73
CA VAL A 1170 -11.67 6.15 32.51
C VAL A 1170 -12.18 4.75 32.84
N ALA A 1171 -11.59 4.10 33.86
CA ALA A 1171 -11.98 2.76 34.30
C ALA A 1171 -13.41 2.71 34.86
N GLN A 1172 -13.86 3.77 35.53
CA GLN A 1172 -15.24 3.89 36.02
C GLN A 1172 -16.23 4.25 34.88
N TRP A 1173 -15.82 5.14 33.96
CA TRP A 1173 -16.64 5.56 32.82
C TRP A 1173 -17.01 4.39 31.91
N ILE A 1174 -16.06 3.54 31.50
CA ILE A 1174 -16.34 2.44 30.55
C ILE A 1174 -17.25 1.36 31.14
N GLN A 1175 -17.28 1.19 32.46
CA GLN A 1175 -18.22 0.28 33.13
C GLN A 1175 -19.69 0.72 32.96
N THR A 1176 -19.95 1.97 32.55
CA THR A 1176 -21.28 2.46 32.16
C THR A 1176 -21.63 2.18 30.69
N LYS A 1177 -20.68 1.68 29.87
CA LYS A 1177 -20.79 1.53 28.42
C LYS A 1177 -20.87 0.09 27.92
N VAL A 1178 -20.42 -0.88 28.71
CA VAL A 1178 -20.27 -2.27 28.25
C VAL A 1178 -20.87 -3.26 29.24
N ALA A 1179 -21.22 -4.46 28.75
CA ALA A 1179 -21.72 -5.54 29.62
C ALA A 1179 -20.68 -5.94 30.69
N LYS A 1180 -21.13 -6.43 31.86
CA LYS A 1180 -20.26 -6.76 33.00
C LYS A 1180 -19.05 -7.62 32.66
N HIS A 1181 -19.16 -8.56 31.72
CA HIS A 1181 -18.05 -9.43 31.32
C HIS A 1181 -16.94 -8.71 30.51
N LYS A 1182 -17.20 -7.50 29.99
CA LYS A 1182 -16.24 -6.68 29.23
C LYS A 1182 -15.58 -5.55 30.04
N TYR A 1183 -15.87 -5.41 31.34
CA TYR A 1183 -15.25 -4.40 32.21
C TYR A 1183 -13.71 -4.54 32.25
N LEU A 1184 -13.00 -3.41 32.31
CA LEU A 1184 -11.54 -3.33 32.37
C LEU A 1184 -10.95 -3.74 33.73
N ARG A 1185 -11.08 -5.03 34.08
CA ARG A 1185 -10.59 -5.59 35.35
C ARG A 1185 -9.08 -5.67 35.47
N GLY A 1186 -8.37 -5.71 34.34
CA GLY A 1186 -6.91 -5.55 34.29
C GLY A 1186 -6.47 -4.09 34.45
N GLY A 1187 -7.40 -3.14 34.62
CA GLY A 1187 -7.15 -1.72 34.83
C GLY A 1187 -7.06 -0.89 33.55
N VAL A 1188 -6.75 0.39 33.74
CA VAL A 1188 -6.38 1.38 32.72
C VAL A 1188 -4.98 1.88 33.06
N ALA A 1189 -4.15 2.15 32.04
CA ALA A 1189 -2.86 2.82 32.22
C ALA A 1189 -2.64 3.93 31.18
N VAL A 1190 -2.09 5.06 31.63
CA VAL A 1190 -1.69 6.19 30.79
C VAL A 1190 -0.30 5.97 30.19
N ILE A 1191 -0.23 5.92 28.85
CA ILE A 1191 1.02 5.86 28.08
C ILE A 1191 1.06 6.94 27.01
N ASP A 1192 2.25 7.26 26.49
CA ASP A 1192 2.43 8.44 25.63
C ASP A 1192 2.12 8.17 24.14
N LEU A 1193 2.09 6.90 23.70
CA LEU A 1193 1.69 6.47 22.36
C LEU A 1193 1.23 5.00 22.35
N ILE A 1194 0.16 4.67 21.61
CA ILE A 1194 -0.21 3.27 21.34
C ILE A 1194 0.73 2.68 20.27
N PRO A 1195 1.43 1.56 20.54
CA PRO A 1195 2.30 0.93 19.56
C PRO A 1195 1.46 0.32 18.43
N LYS A 1196 1.66 0.82 17.21
CA LYS A 1196 1.02 0.35 15.98
C LYS A 1196 2.09 -0.06 14.97
N SER A 1197 1.79 -1.07 14.16
CA SER A 1197 2.56 -1.39 12.95
C SER A 1197 2.42 -0.21 11.99
N PRO A 1198 3.32 -0.07 11.00
CA PRO A 1198 3.13 0.88 9.89
C PRO A 1198 1.72 0.82 9.24
N ALA A 1199 1.02 -0.32 9.41
CA ALA A 1199 -0.39 -0.53 9.10
C ALA A 1199 -1.46 0.27 9.85
N GLY A 1200 -1.11 0.94 10.95
CA GLY A 1200 -2.10 1.33 11.96
C GLY A 1200 -2.66 0.16 12.79
N LYS A 1201 -2.38 -1.10 12.39
CA LYS A 1201 -2.71 -2.30 13.19
C LYS A 1201 -1.99 -2.25 14.54
N ILE A 1202 -2.75 -2.27 15.62
CA ILE A 1202 -2.23 -2.21 17.00
C ILE A 1202 -1.31 -3.41 17.27
N LEU A 1203 -0.08 -3.15 17.72
CA LEU A 1203 0.91 -4.16 18.11
C LEU A 1203 0.63 -4.66 19.51
N ARG A 1204 -0.53 -5.31 19.71
CA ARG A 1204 -1.01 -5.81 21.02
C ARG A 1204 -0.02 -6.76 21.73
N ARG A 1205 0.99 -7.29 21.02
CA ARG A 1205 2.14 -7.99 21.63
C ARG A 1205 2.97 -7.08 22.55
N GLN A 1206 3.32 -5.87 22.10
CA GLN A 1206 4.14 -4.93 22.88
C GLN A 1206 3.42 -4.47 24.16
N LEU A 1207 2.10 -4.32 24.09
CA LEU A 1207 1.25 -4.01 25.25
C LEU A 1207 1.10 -5.20 26.22
N ARG A 1208 1.10 -6.44 25.71
CA ARG A 1208 1.17 -7.68 26.52
C ARG A 1208 2.57 -7.92 27.12
N GLU A 1209 3.61 -7.37 26.51
CA GLU A 1209 4.98 -7.36 27.05
C GLU A 1209 5.05 -6.34 28.21
N LEU A 1210 4.57 -5.10 28.00
CA LEU A 1210 4.43 -4.05 29.04
C LEU A 1210 3.61 -4.52 30.27
N ALA A 1211 2.46 -5.17 30.04
CA ALA A 1211 1.59 -5.66 31.13
C ALA A 1211 2.30 -6.60 32.12
N LYS A 1212 3.26 -7.39 31.63
CA LYS A 1212 4.00 -8.37 32.46
C LYS A 1212 5.01 -7.70 33.38
N GLU A 1213 5.51 -6.52 33.01
CA GLU A 1213 6.37 -5.72 33.86
C GLU A 1213 5.58 -4.99 34.95
N GLU A 1214 4.40 -4.45 34.61
CA GLU A 1214 3.47 -3.83 35.56
C GLU A 1214 2.98 -4.83 36.62
N VAL A 1215 2.73 -6.09 36.23
CA VAL A 1215 2.47 -7.19 37.18
C VAL A 1215 3.67 -7.44 38.11
N LYS A 1216 4.90 -7.53 37.57
CA LYS A 1216 6.12 -7.72 38.38
C LYS A 1216 6.36 -6.58 39.38
N ARG A 1217 6.00 -5.34 39.03
CA ARG A 1217 6.09 -4.16 39.91
C ARG A 1217 4.95 -4.06 40.94
N GLY A 1218 3.94 -4.93 40.89
CA GLY A 1218 2.78 -4.91 41.80
C GLY A 1218 1.78 -3.78 41.49
N GLU A 1219 1.84 -3.21 40.28
CA GLU A 1219 0.99 -2.10 39.84
C GLU A 1219 -0.41 -2.57 39.43
N ILE A 1220 -0.55 -3.85 39.07
CA ILE A 1220 -1.84 -4.52 38.83
C ILE A 1220 -2.22 -5.36 40.05
N LYS A 1221 -3.40 -5.11 40.63
CA LYS A 1221 -3.90 -5.80 41.83
C LYS A 1221 -4.91 -6.90 41.46
N PHE A 1222 -4.53 -8.16 41.71
CA PHE A 1222 -5.44 -9.30 41.63
C PHE A 1222 -6.29 -9.45 42.89
N ALA A 1223 -7.40 -10.19 42.81
CA ALA A 1223 -8.31 -10.38 43.93
C ALA A 1223 -7.75 -11.37 44.97
N THR A 1224 -7.51 -10.92 46.20
CA THR A 1224 -7.23 -11.80 47.34
C THR A 1224 -8.50 -12.54 47.77
N LYS A 1225 -8.40 -13.86 47.97
CA LYS A 1225 -9.50 -14.65 48.56
C LYS A 1225 -9.83 -14.10 49.96
N ALA A 1226 -11.07 -13.67 50.14
CA ALA A 1226 -11.65 -13.51 51.47
C ALA A 1226 -11.69 -14.89 52.15
N LYS A 1227 -11.43 -14.93 53.48
CA LYS A 1227 -11.59 -16.17 54.25
C LYS A 1227 -13.06 -16.54 54.38
N LEU A 1228 -13.38 -17.75 53.94
CA LEU A 1228 -14.41 -18.64 54.48
C LEU A 1228 -13.68 -19.91 54.94
#